data_AF-A0A522DWE5-F1
#
_entry.id   AF-A0A522DWE5-F1
#
_cell.length_a   1.000
_cell.length_b   1.000
_cell.length_c   1.000
_cell.angle_alpha   90.00
_cell.angle_beta   90.00
_cell.angle_gamma   90.00
#
_symmetry.space_group_name_H-M   'P 1'
#
loop_
_entity.id
_entity.type
_entity.pdbx_description
1 polymer ?
#
loop_
_entity_poly.entity_id
_entity_poly.type
_entity_poly.pdbx_seq_one_letter_code
_entity_poly.pdbx_strand_id
1 'polypeptide(L)'
;MKAVACIIFFFYILTNRSFSQGSIVNSQDSIVNRIVLVGDGGELKDGKHPVADAIKKMIPMDARTTIVYLGDNLYKNGLPDERNISFQTLKQVLDSQLSIADNTPARIIMMPGNHDWTNGSRAGYEAILRQQRYVDGLNKPNVEFLPKNGCPGPEVIDLGIVVLVIFDSQWWLHPYDKPGIESDCDYKTQDEVVAQLDEIFSKYAKKLVILADHHPFKSNGIHGGFYTLKQHIFPFTDIRSWLYLPLPVIGSIYPITRGVFGTPQDLKHPNYVNMINKIQAVAKTHKNIIFTAGHEHNLQLISDSNYKYIVSGAGSKTTRVSKSKKSLFVTSTKGFAVLEVSKNKNVMVTFYTVDDSIRIAYPSTVILNFSTVSDPLTDSLNRVVENSALIKYQDTITISASDKYITHSSFKKFFLGNNYRQEWATPVFMNVFNLVKEKGGFKIKSFGGGKTTRSLSLLDSAGKEWVLRTIDKDPSRAIPENFRGTLAADVVQDFISASHPYAALTVPELSKPLGLTVPKPELFFVPDDKAFGSYSSVFRNTICFLEEKEPTPHNEKVRNTNEVFDKLLEQYDHRVDQSAVLKARLLDILIADFDRHFGQWKWATGDTGKGKLYYPIPRDRDEAMFYSDGLLMKMISMQLLPNLKGFRYTIPAVNWLGETAKDFDRVFLTGLDAKEWESTIKEVQQKLTDSVINKAIKKLPPEIYAIDGPVLTKKLISRRALLEKAGMTYYRFISEKVNIIGSNQREYFRVTSNPEGLNVRVYGREGNNDTSFLMYNRTFDHKVTKVIRLYGLNGNDFFDIDKNVSSRIRISMIGGKGNDTFNIKGHVRNYL
;
A
#
# COMPACT_ATOMS: atom_id res chain seq x y z
N MET A 1 -47.96 -79.86 20.23
CA MET A 1 -46.76 -79.54 21.06
C MET A 1 -45.51 -79.35 20.20
N LYS A 2 -45.54 -78.39 19.26
CA LYS A 2 -44.36 -77.81 18.57
C LYS A 2 -44.54 -76.30 18.36
N ALA A 3 -45.36 -75.65 19.21
CA ALA A 3 -45.70 -74.23 19.12
C ALA A 3 -45.43 -73.45 20.44
N VAL A 4 -44.94 -74.13 21.50
CA VAL A 4 -44.69 -73.51 22.81
C VAL A 4 -43.19 -73.24 23.05
N ALA A 5 -42.30 -73.80 22.23
CA ALA A 5 -40.85 -73.61 22.38
C ALA A 5 -40.27 -72.35 21.71
N CYS A 6 -40.98 -71.74 20.74
CA CYS A 6 -40.49 -70.52 20.06
C CYS A 6 -40.86 -69.20 20.77
N ILE A 7 -41.84 -69.20 21.67
CA ILE A 7 -42.28 -67.96 22.35
C ILE A 7 -41.38 -67.63 23.56
N ILE A 8 -40.73 -68.63 24.17
CA ILE A 8 -39.87 -68.41 25.35
C ILE A 8 -38.47 -67.86 24.97
N PHE A 9 -38.01 -68.07 23.74
CA PHE A 9 -36.71 -67.54 23.28
C PHE A 9 -36.77 -66.07 22.85
N PHE A 10 -37.95 -65.56 22.47
CA PHE A 10 -38.12 -64.16 22.07
C PHE A 10 -38.36 -63.21 23.27
N PHE A 11 -38.81 -63.73 24.41
CA PHE A 11 -39.02 -62.93 25.62
C PHE A 11 -37.77 -62.79 26.50
N TYR A 12 -36.76 -63.66 26.35
CA TYR A 12 -35.53 -63.59 27.16
C TYR A 12 -34.48 -62.59 26.64
N ILE A 13 -34.61 -62.15 25.37
CA ILE A 13 -33.73 -61.14 24.77
C ILE A 13 -34.26 -59.70 25.00
N LEU A 14 -35.50 -59.54 25.47
CA LEU A 14 -36.12 -58.23 25.73
C LEU A 14 -36.12 -57.77 27.19
N THR A 15 -35.64 -58.58 28.15
CA THR A 15 -35.69 -58.24 29.60
C THR A 15 -34.34 -58.19 30.31
N ASN A 16 -33.22 -58.37 29.61
CA ASN A 16 -31.86 -58.22 30.17
C ASN A 16 -31.02 -57.18 29.41
N ARG A 17 -31.56 -55.96 29.23
CA ARG A 17 -30.72 -54.77 29.15
C ARG A 17 -30.69 -54.12 30.52
N SER A 18 -29.67 -54.50 31.29
CA SER A 18 -29.24 -53.77 32.47
C SER A 18 -29.28 -52.28 32.16
N PHE A 19 -30.07 -51.54 32.95
CA PHE A 19 -29.92 -50.10 33.11
C PHE A 19 -28.51 -49.88 33.71
N SER A 20 -27.48 -49.85 32.87
CA SER A 20 -26.36 -49.00 33.21
C SER A 20 -26.91 -47.59 33.08
N GLN A 21 -27.15 -46.94 34.23
CA GLN A 21 -27.01 -45.49 34.30
C GLN A 21 -25.55 -45.18 33.97
N GLY A 22 -25.21 -45.27 32.68
CA GLY A 22 -24.11 -44.54 32.13
C GLY A 22 -24.53 -43.11 32.28
N SER A 23 -24.00 -42.44 33.30
CA SER A 23 -23.94 -41.00 33.37
C SER A 23 -23.54 -40.54 31.97
N ILE A 24 -24.47 -39.97 31.21
CA ILE A 24 -24.11 -39.18 30.04
C ILE A 24 -23.34 -38.03 30.66
N VAL A 25 -22.02 -38.19 30.71
CA VAL A 25 -21.10 -37.08 30.95
C VAL A 25 -21.38 -36.17 29.77
N ASN A 26 -22.23 -35.19 30.00
CA ASN A 26 -22.47 -34.10 29.07
C ASN A 26 -21.09 -33.44 28.92
N SER A 27 -20.35 -33.83 27.88
CA SER A 27 -19.05 -33.29 27.57
C SER A 27 -19.22 -31.77 27.48
N GLN A 28 -18.80 -31.07 28.52
CA GLN A 28 -18.95 -29.62 28.63
C GLN A 28 -18.26 -29.00 27.40
N ASP A 29 -19.04 -28.34 26.54
CA ASP A 29 -18.56 -27.75 25.29
C ASP A 29 -17.51 -26.68 25.62
N SER A 30 -16.24 -27.03 25.42
CA SER A 30 -15.11 -26.24 25.91
C SER A 30 -14.72 -25.14 24.93
N ILE A 31 -14.33 -23.98 25.47
CA ILE A 31 -13.89 -22.82 24.69
C ILE A 31 -12.48 -23.06 24.13
N VAL A 32 -12.34 -22.86 22.82
CA VAL A 32 -11.06 -22.94 22.09
C VAL A 32 -10.47 -21.59 21.75
N ASN A 33 -11.30 -20.57 21.51
CA ASN A 33 -10.86 -19.21 21.24
C ASN A 33 -11.73 -18.21 22.01
N ARG A 34 -11.10 -17.16 22.54
CA ARG A 34 -11.76 -16.01 23.16
C ARG A 34 -11.24 -14.73 22.52
N ILE A 35 -12.14 -13.95 21.93
CA ILE A 35 -11.82 -12.70 21.26
C ILE A 35 -12.51 -11.56 22.01
N VAL A 36 -11.73 -10.68 22.63
CA VAL A 36 -12.21 -9.48 23.33
C VAL A 36 -12.12 -8.30 22.36
N LEU A 37 -13.21 -7.54 22.23
CA LEU A 37 -13.34 -6.45 21.26
C LEU A 37 -13.49 -5.12 22.02
N VAL A 38 -12.58 -4.18 21.79
CA VAL A 38 -12.55 -2.87 22.46
C VAL A 38 -12.26 -1.78 21.44
N GLY A 39 -13.21 -0.92 21.10
CA GLY A 39 -12.95 0.28 20.29
C GLY A 39 -12.91 1.53 21.14
N ASP A 40 -12.33 2.60 20.61
CA ASP A 40 -12.54 3.97 21.09
C ASP A 40 -12.04 4.16 22.54
N GLY A 41 -10.89 3.54 22.84
CA GLY A 41 -10.23 3.55 24.15
C GLY A 41 -9.37 4.79 24.43
N GLY A 42 -9.27 5.73 23.48
CA GLY A 42 -8.26 6.78 23.47
C GLY A 42 -8.37 7.93 24.47
N GLU A 43 -9.03 7.74 25.62
CA GLU A 43 -9.08 8.70 26.73
C GLU A 43 -9.01 8.02 28.10
N LEU A 44 -8.33 8.68 29.05
CA LEU A 44 -8.33 8.29 30.46
C LEU A 44 -9.54 8.90 31.19
N LYS A 45 -10.04 8.18 32.20
CA LYS A 45 -10.96 8.72 33.22
C LYS A 45 -10.29 8.57 34.58
N ASP A 46 -10.15 9.69 35.30
CA ASP A 46 -9.51 9.72 36.64
C ASP A 46 -8.12 9.06 36.65
N GLY A 47 -7.34 9.28 35.58
CA GLY A 47 -5.99 8.75 35.41
C GLY A 47 -5.90 7.27 34.99
N LYS A 48 -7.01 6.59 34.72
CA LYS A 48 -7.05 5.17 34.32
C LYS A 48 -7.82 4.93 33.03
N HIS A 49 -7.50 3.84 32.34
CA HIS A 49 -8.27 3.40 31.18
C HIS A 49 -9.63 2.84 31.64
N PRO A 50 -10.77 3.29 31.09
CA PRO A 50 -12.07 2.98 31.68
C PRO A 50 -12.47 1.50 31.67
N VAL A 51 -11.93 0.68 30.77
CA VAL A 51 -12.31 -0.75 30.64
C VAL A 51 -11.16 -1.74 30.79
N ALA A 52 -9.90 -1.29 30.83
CA ALA A 52 -8.76 -2.22 30.79
C ALA A 52 -8.69 -3.09 32.05
N ASP A 53 -8.88 -2.49 33.22
CA ASP A 53 -8.92 -3.21 34.51
C ASP A 53 -10.09 -4.20 34.55
N ALA A 54 -11.23 -3.84 33.96
CA ALA A 54 -12.39 -4.71 33.90
C ALA A 54 -12.13 -5.96 33.05
N ILE A 55 -11.42 -5.81 31.92
CA ILE A 55 -11.03 -6.95 31.08
C ILE A 55 -10.09 -7.87 31.86
N LYS A 56 -9.03 -7.33 32.50
CA LYS A 56 -8.10 -8.12 33.33
C LYS A 56 -8.81 -8.90 34.44
N LYS A 57 -9.85 -8.30 35.03
CA LYS A 57 -10.60 -8.91 36.14
C LYS A 57 -11.59 -9.97 35.69
N MET A 58 -12.27 -9.77 34.56
CA MET A 58 -13.37 -10.64 34.13
C MET A 58 -12.95 -11.73 33.16
N ILE A 59 -11.84 -11.53 32.44
CA ILE A 59 -11.46 -12.38 31.31
C ILE A 59 -10.22 -13.20 31.66
N PRO A 60 -10.22 -14.53 31.45
CA PRO A 60 -9.02 -15.33 31.57
C PRO A 60 -7.95 -14.89 30.56
N MET A 61 -6.84 -14.36 31.06
CA MET A 61 -5.72 -13.85 30.27
C MET A 61 -4.75 -14.98 29.88
N ASP A 62 -5.28 -16.03 29.23
CA ASP A 62 -4.52 -17.21 28.78
C ASP A 62 -4.28 -17.21 27.25
N ALA A 63 -3.56 -18.22 26.74
CA ALA A 63 -3.18 -18.31 25.33
C ALA A 63 -4.36 -18.46 24.35
N ARG A 64 -5.59 -18.73 24.83
CA ARG A 64 -6.80 -18.76 24.01
C ARG A 64 -7.39 -17.36 23.82
N THR A 65 -6.93 -16.38 24.57
CA THR A 65 -7.46 -15.01 24.58
C THR A 65 -6.68 -14.11 23.62
N THR A 66 -7.43 -13.49 22.70
CA THR A 66 -6.96 -12.42 21.83
C THR A 66 -7.77 -11.16 22.12
N ILE A 67 -7.11 -10.04 22.40
CA ILE A 67 -7.74 -8.73 22.59
C ILE A 67 -7.48 -7.91 21.33
N VAL A 68 -8.55 -7.36 20.76
CA VAL A 68 -8.50 -6.52 19.56
C VAL A 68 -8.98 -5.11 19.92
N TYR A 69 -8.07 -4.14 19.84
CA TYR A 69 -8.39 -2.72 19.93
C TYR A 69 -8.84 -2.20 18.56
N LEU A 70 -10.14 -2.00 18.37
CA LEU A 70 -10.84 -1.72 17.09
C LEU A 70 -10.74 -0.25 16.64
N GLY A 71 -9.58 0.40 16.83
CA GLY A 71 -9.36 1.78 16.42
C GLY A 71 -9.73 2.85 17.44
N ASP A 72 -9.32 4.08 17.13
CA ASP A 72 -9.40 5.27 17.97
C ASP A 72 -8.74 5.06 19.34
N ASN A 73 -7.48 4.61 19.25
CA ASN A 73 -6.63 4.37 20.41
C ASN A 73 -6.17 5.69 21.05
N LEU A 74 -6.27 6.82 20.34
CA LEU A 74 -5.94 8.17 20.82
C LEU A 74 -6.91 9.22 20.29
N TYR A 75 -7.50 10.01 21.20
CA TYR A 75 -8.26 11.20 20.82
C TYR A 75 -7.46 12.50 20.96
N LYS A 76 -7.66 13.52 20.10
CA LYS A 76 -8.41 13.50 18.83
C LYS A 76 -7.52 13.33 17.60
N ASN A 77 -6.20 13.46 17.74
CA ASN A 77 -5.29 13.66 16.62
C ASN A 77 -4.15 12.62 16.56
N GLY A 78 -4.39 11.41 17.05
CA GLY A 78 -3.37 10.36 17.11
C GLY A 78 -2.15 10.76 17.94
N LEU A 79 -1.03 10.05 17.76
CA LEU A 79 0.21 10.37 18.46
C LEU A 79 0.96 11.52 17.73
N PRO A 80 1.20 12.67 18.39
CA PRO A 80 1.93 13.79 17.78
C PRO A 80 3.44 13.51 17.77
N ASP A 81 4.22 14.45 17.22
CA ASP A 81 5.69 14.42 17.37
C ASP A 81 6.09 14.55 18.85
N GLU A 82 7.22 13.94 19.23
CA GLU A 82 7.73 13.94 20.61
C GLU A 82 7.98 15.34 21.19
N ARG A 83 8.26 16.32 20.33
CA ARG A 83 8.44 17.73 20.74
C ARG A 83 7.12 18.44 21.03
N ASN A 84 5.99 17.84 20.65
CA ASN A 84 4.68 18.41 20.93
C ASN A 84 4.35 18.26 22.42
N ILE A 85 3.87 19.33 23.04
CA ILE A 85 3.53 19.37 24.46
C ILE A 85 2.50 18.29 24.88
N SER A 86 1.64 17.85 23.97
CA SER A 86 0.62 16.83 24.23
C SER A 86 1.14 15.38 24.11
N PHE A 87 2.37 15.17 23.63
CA PHE A 87 2.93 13.83 23.40
C PHE A 87 2.91 12.99 24.68
N GLN A 88 3.39 13.52 25.80
CA GLN A 88 3.48 12.77 27.06
C GLN A 88 2.11 12.33 27.58
N THR A 89 1.08 13.17 27.46
CA THR A 89 -0.29 12.83 27.88
C THR A 89 -0.89 11.74 26.99
N LEU A 90 -0.75 11.85 25.67
CA LEU A 90 -1.29 10.86 24.74
C LEU A 90 -0.54 9.53 24.84
N LYS A 91 0.78 9.58 25.03
CA LYS A 91 1.61 8.42 25.34
C LYS A 91 1.05 7.63 26.55
N GLN A 92 0.70 8.30 27.63
CA GLN A 92 0.13 7.64 28.83
C GLN A 92 -1.20 6.91 28.54
N VAL A 93 -2.02 7.44 27.64
CA VAL A 93 -3.26 6.78 27.20
C VAL A 93 -2.94 5.45 26.49
N LEU A 94 -1.97 5.45 25.56
CA LEU A 94 -1.52 4.21 24.91
C LEU A 94 -0.92 3.22 25.91
N ASP A 95 -0.07 3.69 26.82
CA ASP A 95 0.54 2.86 27.85
C ASP A 95 -0.52 2.16 28.72
N SER A 96 -1.57 2.88 29.09
CA SER A 96 -2.66 2.33 29.90
C SER A 96 -3.40 1.19 29.19
N GLN A 97 -3.66 1.33 27.89
CA GLN A 97 -4.28 0.29 27.07
C GLN A 97 -3.36 -0.93 26.91
N LEU A 98 -2.08 -0.69 26.63
CA LEU A 98 -1.09 -1.75 26.38
C LEU A 98 -0.58 -2.45 27.64
N SER A 99 -0.82 -1.86 28.82
CA SER A 99 -0.55 -2.54 30.11
C SER A 99 -1.30 -3.86 30.27
N ILE A 100 -2.34 -4.10 29.45
CA ILE A 100 -3.07 -5.37 29.43
C ILE A 100 -2.24 -6.55 28.94
N ALA A 101 -1.16 -6.28 28.21
CA ALA A 101 -0.25 -7.29 27.69
C ALA A 101 0.76 -7.80 28.73
N ASP A 102 0.87 -7.15 29.89
CA ASP A 102 1.88 -7.48 30.89
C ASP A 102 1.59 -8.80 31.60
N ASN A 103 2.61 -9.66 31.68
CA ASN A 103 2.58 -10.94 32.41
C ASN A 103 1.47 -11.90 31.98
N THR A 104 1.13 -11.92 30.69
CA THR A 104 0.10 -12.81 30.13
C THR A 104 0.52 -13.41 28.79
N PRO A 105 0.13 -14.66 28.49
CA PRO A 105 0.24 -15.23 27.15
C PRO A 105 -0.87 -14.79 26.19
N ALA A 106 -1.83 -13.96 26.61
CA ALA A 106 -2.86 -13.43 25.73
C ALA A 106 -2.24 -12.56 24.63
N ARG A 107 -2.81 -12.63 23.42
CA ARG A 107 -2.37 -11.83 22.28
C ARG A 107 -3.14 -10.51 22.24
N ILE A 108 -2.44 -9.40 22.03
CA ILE A 108 -3.02 -8.06 21.93
C ILE A 108 -2.76 -7.54 20.53
N ILE A 109 -3.83 -7.14 19.84
CA ILE A 109 -3.76 -6.55 18.51
C ILE A 109 -4.39 -5.16 18.58
N MET A 110 -3.67 -4.15 18.14
CA MET A 110 -4.13 -2.77 18.05
C MET A 110 -4.23 -2.36 16.60
N MET A 111 -5.39 -1.84 16.19
CA MET A 111 -5.60 -1.32 14.85
C MET A 111 -5.99 0.16 14.89
N PRO A 112 -5.74 0.93 13.81
CA PRO A 112 -6.05 2.36 13.80
C PRO A 112 -7.53 2.66 13.49
N GLY A 113 -8.00 3.79 14.01
CA GLY A 113 -9.26 4.44 13.65
C GLY A 113 -9.05 5.85 13.07
N ASN A 114 -10.14 6.57 12.82
CA ASN A 114 -10.05 7.90 12.19
C ASN A 114 -9.32 8.94 13.05
N HIS A 115 -9.43 8.86 14.38
CA HIS A 115 -8.72 9.76 15.28
C HIS A 115 -7.22 9.47 15.31
N ASP A 116 -6.80 8.20 15.17
CA ASP A 116 -5.38 7.83 15.02
C ASP A 116 -4.80 8.41 13.71
N TRP A 117 -5.61 8.44 12.64
CA TRP A 117 -5.34 9.14 11.37
C TRP A 117 -5.54 10.66 11.42
N THR A 118 -5.48 11.30 12.59
CA THR A 118 -5.66 12.75 12.77
C THR A 118 -6.98 13.30 12.22
N ASN A 119 -8.08 12.58 12.38
CA ASN A 119 -9.39 12.88 11.77
C ASN A 119 -9.34 12.93 10.24
N GLY A 120 -8.49 12.11 9.63
CA GLY A 120 -8.30 12.10 8.18
C GLY A 120 -7.65 13.37 7.63
N SER A 121 -6.82 14.07 8.42
CA SER A 121 -6.05 15.23 7.95
C SER A 121 -4.80 14.81 7.14
N ARG A 122 -4.14 15.76 6.47
CA ARG A 122 -2.88 15.50 5.73
C ARG A 122 -1.75 14.94 6.59
N ALA A 123 -1.78 15.14 7.91
CA ALA A 123 -0.79 14.60 8.84
C ALA A 123 -1.10 13.17 9.30
N GLY A 124 -2.19 12.57 8.79
CA GLY A 124 -2.70 11.29 9.26
C GLY A 124 -1.72 10.14 9.06
N TYR A 125 -1.11 10.04 7.87
CA TYR A 125 -0.19 8.96 7.58
C TYR A 125 1.03 8.97 8.52
N GLU A 126 1.62 10.14 8.73
CA GLU A 126 2.74 10.31 9.67
C GLU A 126 2.36 10.01 11.12
N ALA A 127 1.11 10.29 11.53
CA ALA A 127 0.62 9.94 12.85
C ALA A 127 0.52 8.43 13.05
N ILE A 128 0.04 7.69 12.04
CA ILE A 128 0.02 6.23 12.07
C ILE A 128 1.43 5.66 12.18
N LEU A 129 2.38 6.16 11.39
CA LEU A 129 3.77 5.71 11.45
C LEU A 129 4.42 6.01 12.81
N ARG A 130 4.11 7.14 13.46
CA ARG A 130 4.59 7.44 14.82
C ARG A 130 3.98 6.51 15.86
N GLN A 131 2.67 6.29 15.79
CA GLN A 131 1.96 5.43 16.73
C GLN A 131 2.42 3.98 16.62
N GLN A 132 2.57 3.44 15.40
CA GLN A 132 3.14 2.11 15.20
C GLN A 132 4.58 2.02 15.73
N ARG A 133 5.45 2.99 15.40
CA ARG A 133 6.83 3.01 15.92
C ARG A 133 6.88 3.02 17.44
N TYR A 134 5.96 3.75 18.07
CA TYR A 134 5.83 3.76 19.52
C TYR A 134 5.46 2.38 20.07
N VAL A 135 4.41 1.75 19.52
CA VAL A 135 3.95 0.42 19.96
C VAL A 135 5.04 -0.63 19.75
N ASP A 136 5.67 -0.65 18.58
CA ASP A 136 6.74 -1.60 18.24
C ASP A 136 7.98 -1.37 19.13
N GLY A 137 8.29 -0.11 19.45
CA GLY A 137 9.39 0.28 20.33
C GLY A 137 9.24 -0.16 21.79
N LEU A 138 8.04 -0.55 22.22
CA LEU A 138 7.81 -1.15 23.55
C LEU A 138 8.36 -2.57 23.66
N ASN A 139 8.69 -3.23 22.53
CA ASN A 139 9.25 -4.58 22.46
C ASN A 139 8.45 -5.63 23.25
N LYS A 140 7.12 -5.52 23.27
CA LYS A 140 6.24 -6.50 23.92
C LYS A 140 5.96 -7.66 22.96
N PRO A 141 6.33 -8.92 23.29
CA PRO A 141 6.29 -10.04 22.34
C PRO A 141 4.88 -10.50 21.96
N ASN A 142 3.86 -10.11 22.72
CA ASN A 142 2.45 -10.45 22.54
C ASN A 142 1.59 -9.27 22.07
N VAL A 143 2.20 -8.17 21.63
CA VAL A 143 1.51 -6.96 21.14
C VAL A 143 1.86 -6.73 19.68
N GLU A 144 0.84 -6.49 18.86
CA GLU A 144 1.02 -6.12 17.46
C GLU A 144 0.14 -4.91 17.10
N PHE A 145 0.73 -3.95 16.38
CA PHE A 145 -0.03 -2.91 15.68
C PHE A 145 -0.29 -3.36 14.23
N LEU A 146 -1.56 -3.58 13.85
CA LEU A 146 -1.95 -4.09 12.54
C LEU A 146 -3.09 -3.26 11.91
N PRO A 147 -3.07 -3.02 10.59
CA PRO A 147 -2.01 -3.38 9.66
C PRO A 147 -0.73 -2.52 9.83
N LYS A 148 0.41 -3.04 9.36
CA LYS A 148 1.71 -2.36 9.47
C LYS A 148 1.85 -1.26 8.42
N ASN A 149 2.69 -0.26 8.73
CA ASN A 149 3.15 0.82 7.87
C ASN A 149 2.04 1.69 7.25
N GLY A 150 0.89 1.76 7.92
CA GLY A 150 -0.33 2.42 7.41
C GLY A 150 -0.96 1.72 6.21
N CYS A 151 -0.60 0.46 5.97
CA CYS A 151 -1.18 -0.35 4.90
C CYS A 151 -2.66 -0.65 5.14
N PRO A 152 -3.44 -0.93 4.09
CA PRO A 152 -4.86 -1.22 4.25
C PRO A 152 -5.19 -2.56 4.92
N GLY A 153 -4.26 -3.52 4.97
CA GLY A 153 -4.61 -4.93 5.09
C GLY A 153 -5.32 -5.44 3.82
N PRO A 154 -5.97 -6.62 3.85
CA PRO A 154 -6.29 -7.40 5.03
C PRO A 154 -5.10 -8.18 5.61
N GLU A 155 -4.94 -8.10 6.93
CA GLU A 155 -4.03 -8.96 7.70
C GLU A 155 -4.77 -10.20 8.21
N VAL A 156 -4.19 -11.38 8.02
CA VAL A 156 -4.82 -12.66 8.39
C VAL A 156 -4.16 -13.25 9.63
N ILE A 157 -4.95 -13.45 10.67
CA ILE A 157 -4.55 -14.12 11.90
C ILE A 157 -5.30 -15.44 12.04
N ASP A 158 -4.61 -16.55 11.79
CA ASP A 158 -5.16 -17.90 11.95
C ASP A 158 -5.15 -18.31 13.43
N LEU A 159 -6.34 -18.50 14.00
CA LEU A 159 -6.56 -18.90 15.39
C LEU A 159 -7.10 -20.34 15.47
N GLY A 160 -6.84 -21.17 14.46
CA GLY A 160 -7.30 -22.54 14.39
C GLY A 160 -8.63 -22.66 13.64
N ILE A 161 -9.75 -22.81 14.35
CA ILE A 161 -11.09 -22.88 13.71
C ILE A 161 -11.70 -21.49 13.43
N VAL A 162 -11.01 -20.44 13.88
CA VAL A 162 -11.33 -19.03 13.67
C VAL A 162 -10.21 -18.37 12.88
N VAL A 163 -10.56 -17.47 11.99
CA VAL A 163 -9.64 -16.57 11.30
C VAL A 163 -10.06 -15.15 11.59
N LEU A 164 -9.19 -14.38 12.23
CA LEU A 164 -9.38 -12.94 12.42
C LEU A 164 -8.74 -12.23 11.22
N VAL A 165 -9.52 -11.41 10.53
CA VAL A 165 -9.10 -10.63 9.36
C VAL A 165 -9.20 -9.16 9.72
N ILE A 166 -8.08 -8.45 9.69
CA ILE A 166 -8.02 -7.02 10.09
C ILE A 166 -7.80 -6.16 8.87
N PHE A 167 -8.63 -5.13 8.69
CA PHE A 167 -8.42 -4.14 7.61
C PHE A 167 -8.58 -2.71 8.11
N ASP A 168 -7.73 -1.80 7.64
CA ASP A 168 -7.80 -0.39 7.98
C ASP A 168 -8.89 0.31 7.14
N SER A 169 -10.10 0.35 7.68
CA SER A 169 -11.22 1.08 7.10
C SER A 169 -10.96 2.59 6.92
N GLN A 170 -10.13 3.22 7.75
CA GLN A 170 -9.82 4.62 7.57
C GLN A 170 -8.88 4.85 6.39
N TRP A 171 -7.94 3.93 6.10
CA TRP A 171 -7.14 3.99 4.86
C TRP A 171 -8.05 4.11 3.62
N TRP A 172 -9.17 3.38 3.61
CA TRP A 172 -10.14 3.43 2.51
C TRP A 172 -10.81 4.80 2.39
N LEU A 173 -11.15 5.41 3.52
CA LEU A 173 -11.87 6.68 3.61
C LEU A 173 -10.96 7.91 3.57
N HIS A 174 -9.64 7.73 3.75
CA HIS A 174 -8.68 8.82 3.89
C HIS A 174 -8.44 9.54 2.55
N PRO A 175 -8.65 10.86 2.47
CA PRO A 175 -8.60 11.58 1.19
C PRO A 175 -7.19 12.09 0.81
N TYR A 176 -6.23 12.07 1.74
CA TYR A 176 -4.88 12.60 1.52
C TYR A 176 -3.84 11.47 1.35
N ASP A 177 -2.57 11.82 1.54
CA ASP A 177 -1.43 10.92 1.40
C ASP A 177 -1.58 9.72 2.34
N LYS A 178 -1.45 8.54 1.74
CA LYS A 178 -1.50 7.23 2.39
C LYS A 178 -0.74 6.24 1.51
N PRO A 179 -0.32 5.07 2.04
CA PRO A 179 0.30 4.03 1.24
C PRO A 179 -0.58 3.65 0.05
N GLY A 180 -0.04 3.73 -1.17
CA GLY A 180 -0.75 3.41 -2.40
C GLY A 180 0.12 2.56 -3.30
N ILE A 181 -0.01 2.71 -4.62
CA ILE A 181 0.74 1.92 -5.62
C ILE A 181 2.26 1.99 -5.41
N GLU A 182 2.74 3.11 -4.89
CA GLU A 182 4.14 3.41 -4.60
C GLU A 182 4.67 2.79 -3.31
N SER A 183 3.81 2.24 -2.45
CA SER A 183 4.23 1.66 -1.18
C SER A 183 4.62 0.19 -1.31
N ASP A 184 5.21 -0.37 -0.25
CA ASP A 184 5.49 -1.81 -0.11
C ASP A 184 4.35 -2.57 0.57
N CYS A 185 3.16 -1.99 0.65
CA CYS A 185 1.99 -2.73 1.12
C CYS A 185 1.69 -3.89 0.17
N ASP A 186 1.27 -5.02 0.73
CA ASP A 186 0.83 -6.17 -0.07
C ASP A 186 -0.35 -5.80 -0.97
N TYR A 187 -1.22 -4.92 -0.48
CA TYR A 187 -2.38 -4.38 -1.19
C TYR A 187 -2.33 -2.86 -1.17
N LYS A 188 -2.58 -2.26 -2.33
CA LYS A 188 -2.26 -0.86 -2.63
C LYS A 188 -3.46 -0.08 -3.16
N THR A 189 -4.51 -0.79 -3.55
CA THR A 189 -5.75 -0.24 -4.08
C THR A 189 -6.96 -0.88 -3.40
N GLN A 190 -8.10 -0.19 -3.43
CA GLN A 190 -9.37 -0.70 -2.89
C GLN A 190 -9.79 -2.03 -3.54
N ASP A 191 -9.54 -2.21 -4.84
CA ASP A 191 -9.81 -3.47 -5.53
C ASP A 191 -8.79 -4.56 -5.13
N GLU A 192 -7.53 -4.16 -4.91
CA GLU A 192 -6.48 -4.84 -4.12
C GLU A 192 -7.07 -5.61 -2.93
N VAL A 193 -7.56 -4.79 -2.01
CA VAL A 193 -8.15 -5.21 -0.73
C VAL A 193 -9.36 -6.13 -0.95
N VAL A 194 -10.25 -5.79 -1.88
CA VAL A 194 -11.47 -6.58 -2.16
C VAL A 194 -11.15 -7.94 -2.75
N ALA A 195 -10.23 -8.00 -3.72
CA ALA A 195 -9.80 -9.26 -4.33
C ALA A 195 -9.12 -10.16 -3.30
N GLN A 196 -8.30 -9.58 -2.41
CA GLN A 196 -7.69 -10.34 -1.34
C GLN A 196 -8.73 -10.85 -0.34
N LEU A 197 -9.70 -10.01 0.05
CA LEU A 197 -10.78 -10.44 0.94
C LEU A 197 -11.57 -11.60 0.32
N ASP A 198 -11.85 -11.56 -0.98
CA ASP A 198 -12.51 -12.67 -1.70
C ASP A 198 -11.68 -13.96 -1.66
N GLU A 199 -10.37 -13.86 -1.87
CA GLU A 199 -9.46 -15.01 -1.74
C GLU A 199 -9.46 -15.56 -0.31
N ILE A 200 -9.35 -14.70 0.70
CA ILE A 200 -9.38 -15.08 2.12
C ILE A 200 -10.70 -15.78 2.45
N PHE A 201 -11.82 -15.20 2.05
CA PHE A 201 -13.16 -15.75 2.28
C PHE A 201 -13.34 -17.12 1.61
N SER A 202 -12.81 -17.29 0.41
CA SER A 202 -12.79 -18.57 -0.31
C SER A 202 -11.88 -19.60 0.36
N LYS A 203 -10.64 -19.22 0.67
CA LYS A 203 -9.61 -20.06 1.32
C LYS A 203 -10.08 -20.59 2.67
N TYR A 204 -10.79 -19.76 3.42
CA TYR A 204 -11.25 -20.09 4.78
C TYR A 204 -12.72 -20.48 4.86
N ALA A 205 -13.38 -20.85 3.76
CA ALA A 205 -14.82 -21.16 3.68
C ALA A 205 -15.38 -22.10 4.78
N LYS A 206 -14.54 -22.97 5.37
CA LYS A 206 -14.91 -23.93 6.43
C LYS A 206 -14.63 -23.44 7.87
N LYS A 207 -13.99 -22.28 8.03
CA LYS A 207 -13.67 -21.65 9.32
C LYS A 207 -14.66 -20.51 9.61
N LEU A 208 -14.69 -20.06 10.85
CA LEU A 208 -15.32 -18.79 11.21
C LEU A 208 -14.39 -17.64 10.81
N VAL A 209 -14.87 -16.68 10.03
CA VAL A 209 -14.16 -15.44 9.75
C VAL A 209 -14.70 -14.33 10.64
N ILE A 210 -13.83 -13.67 11.38
CA ILE A 210 -14.14 -12.41 12.08
C ILE A 210 -13.46 -11.30 11.30
N LEU A 211 -14.24 -10.46 10.61
CA LEU A 211 -13.71 -9.28 9.91
C LEU A 211 -13.74 -8.10 10.88
N ALA A 212 -12.56 -7.67 11.31
CA ALA A 212 -12.36 -6.58 12.24
C ALA A 212 -11.89 -5.32 11.52
N ASP A 213 -12.63 -4.23 11.73
CA ASP A 213 -12.28 -2.90 11.30
C ASP A 213 -12.65 -1.83 12.33
N HIS A 214 -12.44 -0.56 12.00
CA HIS A 214 -12.89 0.53 12.86
C HIS A 214 -14.33 0.94 12.51
N HIS A 215 -14.66 1.05 11.22
CA HIS A 215 -15.91 1.63 10.73
C HIS A 215 -17.06 0.59 10.57
N PRO A 216 -18.15 0.68 11.35
CA PRO A 216 -19.19 -0.35 11.38
C PRO A 216 -20.01 -0.42 10.09
N PHE A 217 -20.02 -1.59 9.45
CA PHE A 217 -20.85 -1.88 8.26
C PHE A 217 -22.36 -1.73 8.51
N LYS A 218 -22.77 -1.75 9.78
CA LYS A 218 -24.14 -1.51 10.20
C LYS A 218 -24.15 -0.92 11.61
N SER A 219 -24.90 0.16 11.81
CA SER A 219 -25.03 0.81 13.10
C SER A 219 -26.40 1.46 13.25
N ASN A 220 -26.93 1.44 14.48
CA ASN A 220 -28.08 2.24 14.89
C ASN A 220 -27.73 3.45 15.76
N GLY A 221 -26.45 3.83 15.75
CA GLY A 221 -25.93 5.01 16.41
C GLY A 221 -26.03 6.27 15.55
N ILE A 222 -25.25 7.29 15.94
CA ILE A 222 -25.31 8.61 15.32
C ILE A 222 -24.75 8.56 13.90
N HIS A 223 -23.65 7.84 13.69
CA HIS A 223 -23.01 7.68 12.37
C HIS A 223 -23.84 6.80 11.42
N GLY A 224 -24.72 5.96 11.97
CA GLY A 224 -25.77 5.26 11.22
C GLY A 224 -26.94 6.13 10.75
N GLY A 225 -26.99 7.41 11.14
CA GLY A 225 -28.05 8.34 10.76
C GLY A 225 -29.37 8.12 11.52
N PHE A 226 -29.32 7.49 12.70
CA PHE A 226 -30.48 7.36 13.58
C PHE A 226 -30.57 8.62 14.44
N TYR A 227 -31.69 9.35 14.37
CA TYR A 227 -31.97 10.53 15.18
C TYR A 227 -33.35 10.37 15.84
N THR A 228 -33.49 10.75 17.11
CA THR A 228 -34.80 10.73 17.78
C THR A 228 -35.53 12.06 17.58
N LEU A 229 -36.83 12.11 17.91
CA LEU A 229 -37.61 13.35 17.88
C LEU A 229 -36.93 14.48 18.69
N LYS A 230 -36.23 14.14 19.77
CA LYS A 230 -35.42 15.08 20.55
C LYS A 230 -34.35 15.78 19.70
N GLN A 231 -33.67 15.07 18.79
CA GLN A 231 -32.62 15.67 17.96
C GLN A 231 -33.19 16.52 16.81
N HIS A 232 -34.40 16.23 16.35
CA HIS A 232 -35.11 17.09 15.40
C HIS A 232 -35.53 18.43 15.99
N ILE A 233 -35.73 18.47 17.31
CA ILE A 233 -36.11 19.66 18.07
C ILE A 233 -34.87 20.34 18.69
N PHE A 234 -33.87 19.59 19.16
CA PHE A 234 -32.69 20.06 19.89
C PHE A 234 -31.37 19.46 19.32
N PRO A 235 -30.93 19.84 18.10
CA PRO A 235 -29.84 19.16 17.39
C PRO A 235 -28.46 19.28 18.06
N PHE A 236 -28.23 20.32 18.88
CA PHE A 236 -26.94 20.55 19.54
C PHE A 236 -26.72 19.70 20.80
N THR A 237 -27.74 18.94 21.22
CA THR A 237 -27.62 18.02 22.36
C THR A 237 -26.64 16.87 22.10
N ASP A 238 -26.36 16.54 20.83
CA ASP A 238 -25.33 15.58 20.42
C ASP A 238 -23.90 16.17 20.52
N ILE A 239 -23.74 17.50 20.58
CA ILE A 239 -22.44 18.20 20.73
C ILE A 239 -22.13 18.44 22.21
N ARG A 240 -23.12 18.95 22.97
CA ARG A 240 -23.06 19.04 24.43
C ARG A 240 -24.42 18.72 25.02
N SER A 241 -24.46 17.80 25.98
CA SER A 241 -25.69 17.27 26.57
C SER A 241 -26.61 18.31 27.22
N TRP A 242 -26.09 19.49 27.58
CA TRP A 242 -26.86 20.60 28.19
C TRP A 242 -27.43 21.61 27.18
N LEU A 243 -27.08 21.53 25.88
CA LEU A 243 -27.53 22.47 24.85
C LEU A 243 -28.95 22.15 24.34
N TYR A 244 -29.97 22.34 25.19
CA TYR A 244 -31.39 22.22 24.84
C TYR A 244 -31.92 23.49 24.16
N LEU A 245 -31.35 23.88 23.04
CA LEU A 245 -31.85 25.00 22.22
C LEU A 245 -32.89 24.48 21.21
N PRO A 246 -34.19 24.80 21.36
CA PRO A 246 -35.22 24.32 20.44
C PRO A 246 -35.09 25.03 19.10
N LEU A 247 -34.89 24.26 18.04
CA LEU A 247 -34.88 24.71 16.65
C LEU A 247 -35.87 23.87 15.83
N PRO A 248 -37.20 24.01 16.06
CA PRO A 248 -38.19 23.32 15.22
C PRO A 248 -38.04 23.78 13.76
N VAL A 249 -38.26 22.87 12.80
CA VAL A 249 -38.08 23.09 11.34
C VAL A 249 -36.61 23.25 10.90
N ILE A 250 -35.87 24.24 11.43
CA ILE A 250 -34.47 24.53 11.04
C ILE A 250 -33.48 23.52 11.65
N GLY A 251 -33.70 23.10 12.90
CA GLY A 251 -32.85 22.13 13.60
C GLY A 251 -32.95 20.72 13.03
N SER A 252 -34.01 20.42 12.26
CA SER A 252 -34.11 19.20 11.47
C SER A 252 -33.20 19.22 10.24
N ILE A 253 -32.71 20.37 9.77
CA ILE A 253 -31.76 20.45 8.65
C ILE A 253 -30.47 19.72 9.01
N TYR A 254 -29.94 19.83 10.24
CA TYR A 254 -28.68 19.16 10.62
C TYR A 254 -28.80 17.60 10.63
N PRO A 255 -29.77 16.98 11.33
CA PRO A 255 -30.06 15.54 11.23
C PRO A 255 -30.47 15.08 9.83
N ILE A 256 -31.21 15.89 9.05
CA ILE A 256 -31.65 15.54 7.69
C ILE A 256 -30.47 15.62 6.71
N THR A 257 -29.69 16.71 6.71
CA THR A 257 -28.54 16.86 5.81
C THR A 257 -27.42 15.87 6.13
N ARG A 258 -27.07 15.66 7.40
CA ARG A 258 -26.13 14.60 7.79
C ARG A 258 -26.74 13.21 7.57
N GLY A 259 -28.05 13.06 7.72
CA GLY A 259 -28.82 11.86 7.38
C GLY A 259 -29.07 11.65 5.88
N VAL A 260 -28.71 12.57 4.99
CA VAL A 260 -28.90 12.43 3.52
C VAL A 260 -27.54 12.44 2.81
N PHE A 261 -26.63 13.32 3.21
CA PHE A 261 -25.30 13.50 2.60
C PHE A 261 -24.17 12.86 3.40
N GLY A 262 -24.29 12.78 4.75
CA GLY A 262 -23.25 12.25 5.64
C GLY A 262 -21.95 13.07 5.63
N THR A 263 -21.14 12.90 6.66
CA THR A 263 -19.70 13.22 6.63
C THR A 263 -18.93 11.99 6.15
N PRO A 264 -17.64 12.08 5.78
CA PRO A 264 -16.82 10.90 5.40
C PRO A 264 -16.78 9.76 6.45
N GLN A 265 -17.28 10.02 7.66
CA GLN A 265 -17.33 9.12 8.80
C GLN A 265 -18.76 8.61 9.09
N ASP A 266 -19.75 8.98 8.26
CA ASP A 266 -21.13 8.52 8.40
C ASP A 266 -21.47 7.48 7.33
N LEU A 267 -22.29 6.50 7.70
CA LEU A 267 -22.62 5.33 6.87
C LEU A 267 -23.25 5.65 5.50
N LYS A 268 -23.78 6.87 5.34
CA LYS A 268 -24.43 7.35 4.12
C LYS A 268 -23.48 8.02 3.13
N HIS A 269 -22.23 8.24 3.52
CA HIS A 269 -21.25 8.90 2.66
C HIS A 269 -20.84 7.99 1.49
N PRO A 270 -20.71 8.51 0.24
CA PRO A 270 -20.47 7.69 -0.94
C PRO A 270 -19.26 6.76 -0.85
N ASN A 271 -18.12 7.22 -0.34
CA ASN A 271 -16.92 6.38 -0.20
C ASN A 271 -17.09 5.24 0.81
N TYR A 272 -17.88 5.48 1.86
CA TYR A 272 -18.16 4.48 2.89
C TYR A 272 -19.19 3.47 2.38
N VAL A 273 -20.24 3.93 1.72
CA VAL A 273 -21.20 3.07 1.00
C VAL A 273 -20.47 2.20 -0.04
N ASN A 274 -19.50 2.76 -0.77
CA ASN A 274 -18.67 2.00 -1.72
C ASN A 274 -17.88 0.89 -1.03
N MET A 275 -17.22 1.19 0.09
CA MET A 275 -16.49 0.19 0.90
C MET A 275 -17.39 -0.96 1.32
N ILE A 276 -18.53 -0.63 1.94
CA ILE A 276 -19.50 -1.62 2.42
C ILE A 276 -20.00 -2.47 1.27
N ASN A 277 -20.41 -1.86 0.16
CA ASN A 277 -20.96 -2.59 -0.98
C ASN A 277 -19.93 -3.54 -1.60
N LYS A 278 -18.70 -3.08 -1.81
CA LYS A 278 -17.64 -3.91 -2.41
C LYS A 278 -17.24 -5.08 -1.50
N ILE A 279 -17.04 -4.82 -0.21
CA ILE A 279 -16.64 -5.87 0.74
C ILE A 279 -17.79 -6.84 1.00
N GLN A 280 -19.02 -6.36 1.15
CA GLN A 280 -20.18 -7.24 1.31
C GLN A 280 -20.45 -8.07 0.05
N ALA A 281 -20.14 -7.56 -1.14
CA ALA A 281 -20.30 -8.33 -2.38
C ALA A 281 -19.45 -9.61 -2.37
N VAL A 282 -18.18 -9.51 -1.96
CA VAL A 282 -17.29 -10.67 -1.85
C VAL A 282 -17.57 -11.49 -0.58
N ALA A 283 -18.02 -10.87 0.51
CA ALA A 283 -18.40 -11.60 1.73
C ALA A 283 -19.62 -12.52 1.53
N LYS A 284 -20.46 -12.30 0.52
CA LYS A 284 -21.61 -13.16 0.18
C LYS A 284 -21.21 -14.60 -0.14
N THR A 285 -19.98 -14.82 -0.59
CA THR A 285 -19.47 -16.17 -0.87
C THR A 285 -19.17 -16.95 0.43
N HIS A 286 -19.09 -16.26 1.57
CA HIS A 286 -18.72 -16.84 2.85
C HIS A 286 -19.85 -16.74 3.89
N LYS A 287 -20.40 -17.89 4.29
CA LYS A 287 -21.57 -17.94 5.19
C LYS A 287 -21.23 -17.72 6.66
N ASN A 288 -20.00 -17.99 7.08
CA ASN A 288 -19.59 -18.00 8.49
C ASN A 288 -18.76 -16.76 8.85
N ILE A 289 -19.29 -15.56 8.56
CA ILE A 289 -18.60 -14.29 8.82
C ILE A 289 -19.33 -13.43 9.86
N ILE A 290 -18.56 -12.84 10.76
CA ILE A 290 -19.00 -11.82 11.73
C ILE A 290 -18.24 -10.53 11.46
N PHE A 291 -18.96 -9.43 11.32
CA PHE A 291 -18.38 -8.09 11.17
C PHE A 291 -18.25 -7.45 12.55
N THR A 292 -17.08 -6.94 12.89
CA THR A 292 -16.80 -6.30 14.19
C THR A 292 -16.16 -4.93 14.01
N ALA A 293 -16.67 -3.92 14.72
CA ALA A 293 -16.24 -2.54 14.57
C ALA A 293 -16.27 -1.72 15.88
N GLY A 294 -15.55 -0.59 15.90
CA GLY A 294 -15.61 0.45 16.93
C GLY A 294 -16.44 1.65 16.45
N HIS A 295 -15.84 2.84 16.47
CA HIS A 295 -16.26 4.13 15.88
C HIS A 295 -17.52 4.77 16.46
N GLU A 296 -18.57 3.97 16.62
CA GLU A 296 -19.76 4.38 17.35
C GLU A 296 -19.52 4.21 18.83
N HIS A 297 -19.64 5.29 19.60
CA HIS A 297 -19.38 5.25 21.03
C HIS A 297 -20.49 4.53 21.83
N ASN A 298 -20.83 3.30 21.49
CA ASN A 298 -21.89 2.50 22.09
C ASN A 298 -21.63 1.00 21.79
N LEU A 299 -22.44 0.12 22.39
CA LEU A 299 -22.35 -1.32 22.18
C LEU A 299 -23.58 -1.82 21.45
N GLN A 300 -23.40 -2.64 20.41
CA GLN A 300 -24.50 -3.16 19.58
C GLN A 300 -24.26 -4.60 19.15
N LEU A 301 -25.34 -5.38 19.11
CA LEU A 301 -25.45 -6.64 18.38
C LEU A 301 -26.61 -6.53 17.39
N ILE A 302 -26.30 -6.57 16.10
CA ILE A 302 -27.28 -6.47 15.02
C ILE A 302 -27.24 -7.76 14.21
N SER A 303 -28.42 -8.30 13.92
CA SER A 303 -28.60 -9.43 13.01
C SER A 303 -29.33 -8.94 11.77
N ASP A 304 -28.65 -8.93 10.62
CA ASP A 304 -29.26 -8.59 9.34
C ASP A 304 -28.81 -9.56 8.25
N SER A 305 -29.77 -9.96 7.42
CA SER A 305 -29.58 -10.99 6.40
C SER A 305 -29.02 -12.26 7.05
N ASN A 306 -27.87 -12.76 6.59
CA ASN A 306 -27.18 -13.92 7.16
C ASN A 306 -26.02 -13.54 8.09
N TYR A 307 -25.81 -12.25 8.38
CA TYR A 307 -24.62 -11.78 9.10
C TYR A 307 -24.95 -11.26 10.50
N LYS A 308 -23.93 -11.36 11.36
CA LYS A 308 -23.90 -10.69 12.66
C LYS A 308 -22.94 -9.51 12.58
N TYR A 309 -23.40 -8.37 13.08
CA TYR A 309 -22.61 -7.15 13.22
C TYR A 309 -22.48 -6.82 14.69
N ILE A 310 -21.26 -6.63 15.15
CA ILE A 310 -20.92 -6.30 16.53
C ILE A 310 -20.24 -4.95 16.54
N VAL A 311 -20.81 -4.01 17.26
CA VAL A 311 -20.19 -2.71 17.51
C VAL A 311 -19.77 -2.67 18.97
N SER A 312 -18.48 -2.41 19.21
CA SER A 312 -17.88 -2.39 20.54
C SER A 312 -17.04 -1.13 20.77
N GLY A 313 -17.54 0.04 20.37
CA GLY A 313 -16.81 1.31 20.41
C GLY A 313 -16.99 2.11 21.70
N ALA A 314 -17.37 1.50 22.81
CA ALA A 314 -17.62 2.21 24.08
C ALA A 314 -16.45 2.09 25.08
N GLY A 315 -15.20 2.02 24.61
CA GLY A 315 -14.04 1.82 25.47
C GLY A 315 -13.76 2.98 26.43
N SER A 316 -13.93 4.23 25.96
CA SER A 316 -13.71 5.43 26.80
C SER A 316 -14.85 6.46 26.76
N LYS A 317 -15.61 6.51 25.67
CA LYS A 317 -16.72 7.45 25.44
C LYS A 317 -18.05 6.75 25.28
N THR A 318 -19.14 7.53 25.40
CA THR A 318 -20.48 7.05 25.10
C THR A 318 -21.27 8.06 24.27
N THR A 319 -22.10 7.55 23.36
CA THR A 319 -23.08 8.24 22.54
C THR A 319 -24.38 7.45 22.56
N ARG A 320 -25.47 8.10 22.15
CA ARG A 320 -26.78 7.46 22.06
C ARG A 320 -26.82 6.38 20.97
N VAL A 321 -27.66 5.37 21.18
CA VAL A 321 -27.98 4.33 20.20
C VAL A 321 -29.47 4.01 20.22
N SER A 322 -30.04 3.70 19.06
CA SER A 322 -31.46 3.35 18.92
C SER A 322 -31.66 1.84 18.75
N LYS A 323 -32.75 1.29 19.29
CA LYS A 323 -33.15 -0.09 19.01
C LYS A 323 -33.92 -0.16 17.69
N SER A 324 -33.57 -1.10 16.82
CA SER A 324 -34.28 -1.42 15.58
C SER A 324 -34.87 -2.83 15.63
N LYS A 325 -35.71 -3.20 14.65
CA LYS A 325 -36.20 -4.58 14.49
C LYS A 325 -35.08 -5.63 14.34
N LYS A 326 -33.90 -5.20 13.87
CA LYS A 326 -32.73 -6.06 13.62
C LYS A 326 -31.74 -6.07 14.80
N SER A 327 -31.99 -5.26 15.84
CA SER A 327 -31.13 -5.17 17.02
C SER A 327 -31.46 -6.26 18.02
N LEU A 328 -30.48 -7.11 18.31
CA LEU A 328 -30.56 -8.07 19.40
C LEU A 328 -30.16 -7.43 20.73
N PHE A 329 -29.20 -6.50 20.70
CA PHE A 329 -28.73 -5.75 21.86
C PHE A 329 -28.23 -4.36 21.46
N VAL A 330 -28.50 -3.36 22.29
CA VAL A 330 -27.93 -2.00 22.19
C VAL A 330 -27.76 -1.41 23.60
N THR A 331 -26.67 -0.70 23.87
CA THR A 331 -26.51 0.11 25.09
C THR A 331 -25.57 1.30 24.88
N SER A 332 -25.82 2.39 25.63
CA SER A 332 -25.00 3.63 25.64
C SER A 332 -24.12 3.71 26.89
N THR A 333 -23.58 2.58 27.35
CA THR A 333 -22.71 2.50 28.53
C THR A 333 -21.32 2.05 28.10
N LYS A 334 -20.27 2.54 28.78
CA LYS A 334 -18.89 2.10 28.52
C LYS A 334 -18.77 0.60 28.72
N GLY A 335 -17.92 -0.06 27.95
CA GLY A 335 -17.81 -1.51 28.02
C GLY A 335 -17.11 -2.14 26.83
N PHE A 336 -17.24 -3.46 26.71
CA PHE A 336 -16.61 -4.27 25.68
C PHE A 336 -17.41 -5.54 25.38
N ALA A 337 -17.17 -6.13 24.21
CA ALA A 337 -17.76 -7.39 23.79
C ALA A 337 -16.73 -8.53 23.86
N VAL A 338 -17.21 -9.74 24.14
CA VAL A 338 -16.38 -10.96 24.16
C VAL A 338 -17.06 -12.02 23.30
N LEU A 339 -16.32 -12.54 22.33
CA LEU A 339 -16.69 -13.71 21.54
C LEU A 339 -15.97 -14.94 22.06
N GLU A 340 -16.72 -15.97 22.41
CA GLU A 340 -16.17 -17.27 22.79
C GLU A 340 -16.59 -18.31 21.77
N VAL A 341 -15.61 -19.01 21.20
CA VAL A 341 -15.83 -20.06 20.21
C VAL A 341 -15.52 -21.40 20.86
N SER A 342 -16.48 -22.32 20.78
CA SER A 342 -16.37 -23.65 21.39
C SER A 342 -15.85 -24.71 20.42
N LYS A 343 -15.47 -25.88 20.95
CA LYS A 343 -15.09 -27.05 20.14
C LYS A 343 -16.20 -27.50 19.21
N ASN A 344 -17.47 -27.38 19.63
CA ASN A 344 -18.63 -27.69 18.80
C ASN A 344 -18.99 -26.56 17.82
N LYS A 345 -18.08 -25.59 17.63
CA LYS A 345 -18.22 -24.46 16.68
C LYS A 345 -19.43 -23.57 16.99
N ASN A 346 -19.85 -23.51 18.25
CA ASN A 346 -20.77 -22.48 18.72
C ASN A 346 -19.98 -21.18 18.93
N VAL A 347 -20.52 -20.07 18.43
CA VAL A 347 -20.01 -18.73 18.69
C VAL A 347 -20.96 -18.05 19.66
N MET A 348 -20.47 -17.75 20.86
CA MET A 348 -21.20 -17.06 21.90
C MET A 348 -20.70 -15.63 22.03
N VAL A 349 -21.60 -14.68 22.25
CA VAL A 349 -21.25 -13.29 22.54
C VAL A 349 -21.74 -12.89 23.92
N THR A 350 -20.88 -12.17 24.67
CA THR A 350 -21.20 -11.54 25.95
C THR A 350 -20.83 -10.06 25.86
N PHE A 351 -21.69 -9.17 26.35
CA PHE A 351 -21.35 -7.74 26.51
C PHE A 351 -21.21 -7.39 27.99
N TYR A 352 -20.08 -6.77 28.31
CA TYR A 352 -19.80 -6.23 29.64
C TYR A 352 -19.95 -4.71 29.61
N THR A 353 -20.59 -4.16 30.62
CA THR A 353 -20.64 -2.71 30.85
C THR A 353 -19.85 -2.34 32.10
N VAL A 354 -19.18 -1.21 32.05
CA VAL A 354 -18.34 -0.68 33.11
C VAL A 354 -18.82 0.73 33.45
N ASP A 355 -19.42 0.86 34.62
CA ASP A 355 -19.77 2.14 35.25
C ASP A 355 -18.97 2.30 36.55
N ASP A 356 -19.64 2.39 37.70
CA ASP A 356 -19.02 2.24 39.02
C ASP A 356 -18.73 0.75 39.34
N SER A 357 -19.32 -0.17 38.57
CA SER A 357 -19.21 -1.61 38.70
C SER A 357 -19.11 -2.30 37.33
N ILE A 358 -18.65 -3.56 37.32
CA ILE A 358 -18.63 -4.37 36.10
C ILE A 358 -19.88 -5.24 36.07
N ARG A 359 -20.67 -5.16 35.00
CA ARG A 359 -21.91 -5.94 34.83
C ARG A 359 -21.94 -6.66 33.49
N ILE A 360 -22.56 -7.83 33.46
CA ILE A 360 -22.92 -8.51 32.21
C ILE A 360 -24.24 -7.89 31.72
N ALA A 361 -24.16 -7.07 30.67
CA ALA A 361 -25.32 -6.37 30.10
C ALA A 361 -26.04 -7.21 29.04
N TYR A 362 -25.33 -8.14 28.41
CA TYR A 362 -25.90 -9.17 27.54
C TYR A 362 -25.24 -10.50 27.88
N PRO A 363 -26.00 -11.49 28.39
CA PRO A 363 -25.42 -12.76 28.82
C PRO A 363 -24.90 -13.57 27.63
N SER A 364 -23.96 -14.47 27.91
CA SER A 364 -23.37 -15.37 26.91
C SER A 364 -24.46 -16.08 26.11
N THR A 365 -24.59 -15.71 24.84
CA THR A 365 -25.66 -16.19 23.95
C THR A 365 -25.06 -16.68 22.64
N VAL A 366 -25.47 -17.87 22.19
CA VAL A 366 -25.04 -18.43 20.90
C VAL A 366 -25.66 -17.61 19.76
N ILE A 367 -24.82 -17.03 18.91
CA ILE A 367 -25.25 -16.19 17.77
C ILE A 367 -25.02 -16.86 16.41
N LEU A 368 -24.16 -17.87 16.36
CA LEU A 368 -23.80 -18.61 15.15
C LEU A 368 -23.30 -20.00 15.52
N ASN A 369 -23.64 -21.01 14.72
CA ASN A 369 -22.99 -22.32 14.73
C ASN A 369 -22.53 -22.65 13.30
N PHE A 370 -21.25 -22.97 13.14
CA PHE A 370 -20.63 -23.22 11.83
C PHE A 370 -20.15 -24.68 11.67
N SER A 371 -20.84 -25.62 12.31
CA SER A 371 -20.51 -27.06 12.25
C SER A 371 -20.85 -27.72 10.92
N THR A 372 -21.87 -27.24 10.22
CA THR A 372 -22.31 -27.79 8.93
C THR A 372 -21.61 -27.10 7.77
N VAL A 373 -20.88 -27.88 6.97
CA VAL A 373 -20.26 -27.42 5.71
C VAL A 373 -21.34 -27.45 4.64
N SER A 374 -21.58 -26.32 3.96
CA SER A 374 -22.31 -26.32 2.69
C SER A 374 -21.36 -25.95 1.57
N ASP A 375 -21.51 -26.61 0.42
CA ASP A 375 -20.60 -26.50 -0.72
C ASP A 375 -20.47 -25.06 -1.24
N PRO A 376 -19.28 -24.66 -1.72
CA PRO A 376 -19.05 -23.34 -2.27
C PRO A 376 -19.84 -23.17 -3.59
N LEU A 377 -20.60 -22.08 -3.68
CA LEU A 377 -21.25 -21.64 -4.90
C LEU A 377 -20.18 -21.17 -5.90
N THR A 378 -20.18 -21.76 -7.09
CA THR A 378 -19.43 -21.28 -8.26
C THR A 378 -20.09 -20.02 -8.82
N ASP A 379 -19.38 -18.90 -8.86
CA ASP A 379 -19.83 -17.68 -9.54
C ASP A 379 -19.17 -17.54 -10.92
N SER A 380 -19.92 -16.94 -11.83
CA SER A 380 -19.83 -17.06 -13.28
C SER A 380 -19.97 -15.68 -13.90
N LEU A 381 -18.86 -15.09 -14.35
CA LEU A 381 -18.88 -13.89 -15.20
C LEU A 381 -17.71 -13.93 -16.19
N ASN A 382 -17.97 -14.50 -17.38
CA ASN A 382 -16.97 -14.61 -18.45
C ASN A 382 -17.33 -13.84 -19.74
N ARG A 383 -16.40 -12.98 -20.21
CA ARG A 383 -16.17 -12.65 -21.63
C ARG A 383 -15.86 -13.93 -22.39
N VAL A 384 -16.51 -14.15 -23.53
CA VAL A 384 -16.33 -15.35 -24.36
C VAL A 384 -15.20 -15.12 -25.35
N VAL A 385 -14.19 -15.99 -25.31
CA VAL A 385 -13.26 -16.20 -26.43
C VAL A 385 -13.60 -17.57 -26.98
N GLU A 386 -13.90 -17.65 -28.27
CA GLU A 386 -14.20 -18.92 -28.93
C GLU A 386 -13.02 -19.88 -28.76
N ASN A 387 -13.30 -21.14 -28.39
CA ASN A 387 -12.31 -22.20 -28.22
C ASN A 387 -11.24 -21.98 -27.12
N SER A 388 -11.54 -21.22 -26.07
CA SER A 388 -10.61 -20.98 -24.95
C SER A 388 -10.03 -22.26 -24.30
N ALA A 389 -10.83 -23.34 -24.26
CA ALA A 389 -10.40 -24.64 -23.76
C ALA A 389 -9.32 -25.32 -24.63
N LEU A 390 -9.28 -25.06 -25.93
CA LEU A 390 -8.26 -25.62 -26.84
C LEU A 390 -6.94 -24.87 -26.73
N ILE A 391 -6.98 -23.55 -26.49
CA ILE A 391 -5.79 -22.71 -26.37
C ILE A 391 -4.97 -23.07 -25.12
N LYS A 392 -5.64 -23.45 -24.02
CA LYS A 392 -4.98 -23.90 -22.78
C LYS A 392 -3.97 -25.04 -22.99
N TYR A 393 -4.14 -25.85 -24.04
CA TYR A 393 -3.28 -27.01 -24.33
C TYR A 393 -2.26 -26.78 -25.45
N GLN A 394 -2.15 -25.56 -25.98
CA GLN A 394 -1.16 -25.21 -26.99
C GLN A 394 0.10 -24.62 -26.35
N ASP A 395 1.27 -24.89 -26.90
CA ASP A 395 2.53 -24.29 -26.42
C ASP A 395 2.71 -22.85 -26.93
N THR A 396 2.07 -22.49 -28.06
CA THR A 396 2.23 -21.18 -28.73
C THR A 396 0.90 -20.68 -29.30
N ILE A 397 0.81 -19.37 -29.55
CA ILE A 397 -0.34 -18.69 -30.14
C ILE A 397 0.12 -17.50 -30.99
N THR A 398 -0.71 -17.08 -31.95
CA THR A 398 -0.55 -15.82 -32.67
C THR A 398 -1.74 -14.91 -32.38
N ILE A 399 -1.53 -13.80 -31.68
CA ILE A 399 -2.58 -12.86 -31.28
C ILE A 399 -2.01 -11.44 -31.10
N SER A 400 -2.85 -10.41 -31.34
CA SER A 400 -2.49 -9.00 -31.17
C SER A 400 -2.46 -8.60 -29.69
N ALA A 401 -1.63 -7.61 -29.33
CA ALA A 401 -1.59 -7.09 -27.95
C ALA A 401 -2.93 -6.53 -27.50
N SER A 402 -3.61 -5.77 -28.37
CA SER A 402 -4.97 -5.30 -28.11
C SER A 402 -5.60 -4.77 -29.40
N ASP A 403 -6.82 -5.22 -29.70
CA ASP A 403 -7.62 -4.69 -30.81
C ASP A 403 -8.37 -3.41 -30.44
N LYS A 404 -8.33 -2.99 -29.16
CA LYS A 404 -9.09 -1.82 -28.65
C LYS A 404 -8.73 -0.50 -29.35
N TYR A 405 -7.52 -0.39 -29.87
CA TYR A 405 -7.00 0.84 -30.45
C TYR A 405 -7.18 0.93 -31.96
N ILE A 406 -7.72 -0.12 -32.60
CA ILE A 406 -8.04 -0.13 -34.02
C ILE A 406 -9.09 0.95 -34.30
N THR A 407 -8.80 1.80 -35.28
CA THR A 407 -9.77 2.79 -35.73
C THR A 407 -9.65 3.03 -37.23
N HIS A 408 -10.79 3.08 -37.91
CA HIS A 408 -10.87 3.40 -39.34
C HIS A 408 -11.22 4.88 -39.58
N SER A 409 -11.47 5.66 -38.52
CA SER A 409 -11.82 7.08 -38.63
C SER A 409 -10.59 7.96 -38.88
N SER A 410 -10.50 8.56 -40.06
CA SER A 410 -9.44 9.52 -40.40
C SER A 410 -9.45 10.74 -39.48
N PHE A 411 -10.63 11.18 -39.02
CA PHE A 411 -10.76 12.27 -38.05
C PHE A 411 -10.16 11.89 -36.69
N LYS A 412 -10.47 10.69 -36.18
CA LYS A 412 -9.89 10.20 -34.91
C LYS A 412 -8.36 10.07 -35.01
N LYS A 413 -7.84 9.57 -36.13
CA LYS A 413 -6.39 9.50 -36.40
C LYS A 413 -5.73 10.87 -36.47
N PHE A 414 -6.36 11.85 -37.12
CA PHE A 414 -5.82 13.21 -37.18
C PHE A 414 -5.76 13.86 -35.79
N PHE A 415 -6.82 13.71 -34.98
CA PHE A 415 -6.93 14.38 -33.69
C PHE A 415 -6.17 13.67 -32.56
N LEU A 416 -6.32 12.34 -32.43
CA LEU A 416 -5.72 11.53 -31.36
C LEU A 416 -4.42 10.82 -31.77
N GLY A 417 -4.10 10.82 -33.07
CA GLY A 417 -2.88 10.25 -33.62
C GLY A 417 -3.03 8.83 -34.16
N ASN A 418 -2.14 8.47 -35.10
CA ASN A 418 -1.87 7.08 -35.45
C ASN A 418 -1.12 6.37 -34.32
N ASN A 419 -0.25 7.09 -33.61
CA ASN A 419 0.52 6.60 -32.47
C ASN A 419 1.17 5.23 -32.79
N TYR A 420 1.05 4.23 -31.90
CA TYR A 420 1.47 2.84 -32.11
C TYR A 420 0.30 1.87 -32.38
N ARG A 421 -0.81 2.35 -32.95
CA ARG A 421 -2.03 1.52 -33.12
C ARG A 421 -1.79 0.28 -33.99
N GLN A 422 -0.91 0.38 -34.98
CA GLN A 422 -0.60 -0.74 -35.86
C GLN A 422 0.14 -1.83 -35.09
N GLU A 423 1.07 -1.45 -34.23
CA GLU A 423 1.87 -2.32 -33.37
C GLU A 423 0.98 -3.00 -32.33
N TRP A 424 -0.01 -2.29 -31.78
CA TRP A 424 -1.01 -2.88 -30.88
C TRP A 424 -1.90 -3.94 -31.56
N ALA A 425 -2.29 -3.69 -32.81
CA ALA A 425 -3.24 -4.52 -33.56
C ALA A 425 -2.58 -5.66 -34.36
N THR A 426 -1.26 -5.66 -34.52
CA THR A 426 -0.55 -6.68 -35.29
C THR A 426 -0.50 -7.98 -34.51
N PRO A 427 -0.99 -9.12 -35.06
CA PRO A 427 -0.84 -10.41 -34.43
C PRO A 427 0.63 -10.79 -34.26
N VAL A 428 1.01 -11.24 -33.07
CA VAL A 428 2.38 -11.61 -32.72
C VAL A 428 2.43 -13.07 -32.31
N PHE A 429 3.40 -13.82 -32.84
CA PHE A 429 3.69 -15.18 -32.40
C PHE A 429 4.38 -15.18 -31.02
N MET A 430 3.80 -15.89 -30.05
CA MET A 430 4.35 -15.97 -28.68
C MET A 430 3.96 -17.27 -27.96
N ASN A 431 4.59 -17.50 -26.80
CA ASN A 431 4.30 -18.65 -25.95
C ASN A 431 2.99 -18.46 -25.17
N VAL A 432 2.28 -19.56 -24.92
CA VAL A 432 1.11 -19.59 -24.03
C VAL A 432 1.60 -19.85 -22.60
N PHE A 433 1.22 -18.99 -21.66
CA PHE A 433 1.57 -19.12 -20.25
C PHE A 433 0.78 -20.25 -19.59
N ASN A 434 1.48 -21.14 -18.91
CA ASN A 434 0.86 -22.22 -18.14
C ASN A 434 1.31 -22.15 -16.67
N LEU A 435 0.40 -21.74 -15.79
CA LEU A 435 0.70 -21.50 -14.38
C LEU A 435 1.29 -22.73 -13.68
N VAL A 436 0.88 -23.95 -14.04
CA VAL A 436 1.32 -25.19 -13.37
C VAL A 436 2.56 -25.83 -14.00
N LYS A 437 2.99 -25.38 -15.19
CA LYS A 437 4.15 -25.92 -15.93
C LYS A 437 5.34 -24.96 -15.91
N GLU A 438 5.09 -23.67 -16.10
CA GLU A 438 6.15 -22.67 -16.24
C GLU A 438 7.02 -22.62 -14.98
N LYS A 439 8.35 -22.62 -15.18
CA LYS A 439 9.38 -22.63 -14.12
C LYS A 439 9.12 -23.66 -13.00
N GLY A 440 8.57 -24.84 -13.33
CA GLY A 440 8.26 -25.91 -12.37
C GLY A 440 6.92 -25.78 -11.64
N GLY A 441 6.08 -24.83 -12.07
CA GLY A 441 4.78 -24.56 -11.50
C GLY A 441 4.81 -23.41 -10.50
N PHE A 442 4.06 -22.36 -10.79
CA PHE A 442 3.95 -21.16 -9.97
C PHE A 442 2.86 -21.30 -8.91
N LYS A 443 3.14 -20.73 -7.74
CA LYS A 443 2.13 -20.38 -6.73
C LYS A 443 1.87 -18.88 -6.78
N ILE A 444 0.60 -18.49 -6.83
CA ILE A 444 0.21 -17.08 -6.74
C ILE A 444 0.39 -16.64 -5.28
N LYS A 445 1.18 -15.58 -5.05
CA LYS A 445 1.46 -15.01 -3.73
C LYS A 445 0.54 -13.83 -3.41
N SER A 446 0.36 -12.95 -4.38
CA SER A 446 -0.49 -11.76 -4.24
C SER A 446 -0.87 -11.17 -5.60
N PHE A 447 -1.94 -10.40 -5.63
CA PHE A 447 -2.33 -9.57 -6.76
C PHE A 447 -2.03 -8.10 -6.48
N GLY A 448 -1.57 -7.40 -7.50
CA GLY A 448 -1.13 -6.02 -7.41
C GLY A 448 -1.28 -5.27 -8.73
N GLY A 449 -0.56 -4.16 -8.85
CA GLY A 449 -0.45 -3.38 -10.06
C GLY A 449 -0.79 -1.90 -9.84
N GLY A 450 -0.37 -1.05 -10.77
CA GLY A 450 -0.60 0.38 -10.70
C GLY A 450 -2.04 0.81 -10.97
N LYS A 451 -2.24 2.10 -11.24
CA LYS A 451 -3.56 2.64 -11.64
C LYS A 451 -4.01 2.11 -13.00
N THR A 452 -3.09 1.53 -13.76
CA THR A 452 -3.26 1.17 -15.18
C THR A 452 -2.88 -0.28 -15.47
N THR A 453 -1.78 -0.78 -14.90
CA THR A 453 -1.29 -2.15 -15.10
C THR A 453 -1.77 -3.08 -13.98
N ARG A 454 -2.17 -4.32 -14.30
CA ARG A 454 -2.53 -5.37 -13.32
C ARG A 454 -1.41 -6.40 -13.24
N SER A 455 -1.06 -6.89 -12.05
CA SER A 455 0.02 -7.86 -11.88
C SER A 455 -0.24 -8.93 -10.81
N LEU A 456 0.39 -10.09 -10.96
CA LEU A 456 0.46 -11.14 -9.96
C LEU A 456 1.91 -11.31 -9.51
N SER A 457 2.15 -11.33 -8.19
CA SER A 457 3.38 -11.88 -7.64
C SER A 457 3.27 -13.40 -7.63
N LEU A 458 4.22 -14.07 -8.25
CA LEU A 458 4.30 -15.53 -8.37
C LEU A 458 5.55 -16.04 -7.66
N LEU A 459 5.48 -17.26 -7.14
CA LEU A 459 6.60 -17.99 -6.56
C LEU A 459 6.82 -19.27 -7.36
N ASP A 460 8.01 -19.46 -7.91
CA ASP A 460 8.33 -20.70 -8.64
C ASP A 460 8.65 -21.87 -7.69
N SER A 461 8.88 -23.06 -8.26
CA SER A 461 9.19 -24.26 -7.47
C SER A 461 10.52 -24.18 -6.70
N ALA A 462 11.42 -23.28 -7.10
CA ALA A 462 12.70 -23.02 -6.44
C ALA A 462 12.61 -21.94 -5.35
N GLY A 463 11.43 -21.35 -5.14
CA GLY A 463 11.20 -20.30 -4.14
C GLY A 463 11.62 -18.90 -4.61
N LYS A 464 11.83 -18.70 -5.91
CA LYS A 464 12.16 -17.39 -6.48
C LYS A 464 10.89 -16.64 -6.88
N GLU A 465 10.89 -15.32 -6.65
CA GLU A 465 9.74 -14.46 -6.92
C GLU A 465 9.75 -13.88 -8.34
N TRP A 466 8.58 -13.93 -8.97
CA TRP A 466 8.31 -13.44 -10.32
C TRP A 466 7.10 -12.53 -10.31
N VAL A 467 6.96 -11.71 -11.36
CA VAL A 467 5.78 -10.87 -11.60
C VAL A 467 5.23 -11.20 -12.98
N LEU A 468 3.95 -11.53 -13.04
CA LEU A 468 3.18 -11.62 -14.29
C LEU A 468 2.30 -10.36 -14.40
N ARG A 469 2.54 -9.50 -15.40
CA ARG A 469 1.84 -8.21 -15.53
C ARG A 469 1.24 -8.00 -16.92
N THR A 470 0.04 -7.42 -16.98
CA THR A 470 -0.66 -7.15 -18.24
C THR A 470 0.07 -6.10 -19.08
N ILE A 471 0.08 -6.26 -20.41
CA ILE A 471 0.61 -5.24 -21.32
C ILE A 471 -0.44 -4.17 -21.62
N ASP A 472 -1.67 -4.60 -21.92
CA ASP A 472 -2.78 -3.67 -22.16
C ASP A 472 -3.22 -3.04 -20.83
N LYS A 473 -3.21 -1.70 -20.80
CA LYS A 473 -3.51 -0.91 -19.60
C LYS A 473 -5.01 -0.70 -19.48
N ASP A 474 -5.50 -0.69 -18.25
CA ASP A 474 -6.87 -0.37 -17.86
C ASP A 474 -6.86 0.93 -17.02
N PRO A 475 -7.05 2.11 -17.63
CA PRO A 475 -7.02 3.39 -16.94
C PRO A 475 -8.34 3.71 -16.23
N SER A 476 -9.32 2.78 -16.21
CA SER A 476 -10.61 3.00 -15.53
C SER A 476 -10.44 3.47 -14.09
N ARG A 477 -9.39 3.02 -13.40
CA ARG A 477 -9.04 3.42 -12.02
C ARG A 477 -8.48 4.85 -11.90
N ALA A 478 -7.89 5.40 -12.97
CA ALA A 478 -7.39 6.78 -13.01
C ALA A 478 -8.50 7.80 -13.35
N ILE A 479 -9.61 7.33 -13.90
CA ILE A 479 -10.76 8.15 -14.27
C ILE A 479 -11.73 8.21 -13.06
N PRO A 480 -12.15 9.41 -12.62
CA PRO A 480 -13.17 9.52 -11.56
C PRO A 480 -14.45 8.78 -11.93
N GLU A 481 -15.14 8.20 -10.94
CA GLU A 481 -16.24 7.26 -11.18
C GLU A 481 -17.37 7.82 -12.06
N ASN A 482 -17.67 9.11 -11.93
CA ASN A 482 -18.66 9.82 -12.72
C ASN A 482 -18.27 10.01 -14.21
N PHE A 483 -17.01 9.76 -14.57
CA PHE A 483 -16.53 9.82 -15.95
C PHE A 483 -16.24 8.44 -16.55
N ARG A 484 -16.36 7.35 -15.78
CA ARG A 484 -16.21 5.98 -16.31
C ARG A 484 -17.36 5.65 -17.25
N GLY A 485 -17.06 5.04 -18.40
CA GLY A 485 -18.06 4.74 -19.43
C GLY A 485 -18.55 5.96 -20.22
N THR A 486 -17.84 7.09 -20.15
CA THR A 486 -18.10 8.29 -20.97
C THR A 486 -17.11 8.39 -22.14
N LEU A 487 -17.38 9.28 -23.10
CA LEU A 487 -16.44 9.61 -24.18
C LEU A 487 -15.06 10.05 -23.65
N ALA A 488 -14.98 10.64 -22.45
CA ALA A 488 -13.71 10.99 -21.83
C ALA A 488 -12.90 9.75 -21.42
N ALA A 489 -13.57 8.68 -20.95
CA ALA A 489 -12.91 7.42 -20.64
C ALA A 489 -12.34 6.76 -21.91
N ASP A 490 -13.07 6.82 -23.02
CA ASP A 490 -12.59 6.31 -24.31
C ASP A 490 -11.37 7.08 -24.80
N VAL A 491 -11.33 8.40 -24.64
CA VAL A 491 -10.16 9.22 -25.01
C VAL A 491 -8.95 8.89 -24.12
N VAL A 492 -9.14 8.73 -22.81
CA VAL A 492 -8.06 8.36 -21.88
C VAL A 492 -7.53 6.95 -22.17
N GLN A 493 -8.42 5.99 -22.44
CA GLN A 493 -8.01 4.65 -22.91
C GLN A 493 -7.22 4.77 -24.21
N ASP A 494 -7.71 5.54 -25.16
CA ASP A 494 -7.11 5.69 -26.48
C ASP A 494 -5.71 6.33 -26.45
N PHE A 495 -5.39 7.14 -25.43
CA PHE A 495 -4.03 7.63 -25.21
C PHE A 495 -3.01 6.54 -24.89
N ILE A 496 -3.41 5.35 -24.42
CA ILE A 496 -2.49 4.22 -24.23
C ILE A 496 -1.87 3.77 -25.57
N SER A 497 -2.55 4.02 -26.70
CA SER A 497 -1.98 3.76 -28.03
C SER A 497 -0.69 4.53 -28.30
N ALA A 498 -0.37 5.57 -27.51
CA ALA A 498 0.89 6.32 -27.58
C ALA A 498 2.07 5.67 -26.85
N SER A 499 1.84 4.70 -25.97
CA SER A 499 2.90 3.88 -25.38
C SER A 499 3.19 2.68 -26.31
N HIS A 500 4.46 2.36 -26.52
CA HIS A 500 4.85 1.26 -27.40
C HIS A 500 4.67 -0.09 -26.66
N PRO A 501 3.81 -1.03 -27.13
CA PRO A 501 3.39 -2.20 -26.36
C PRO A 501 4.54 -3.14 -25.95
N TYR A 502 5.61 -3.18 -26.75
CA TYR A 502 6.72 -4.12 -26.58
C TYR A 502 8.06 -3.46 -26.22
N ALA A 503 8.09 -2.15 -25.91
CA ALA A 503 9.36 -1.42 -25.73
C ALA A 503 10.21 -1.96 -24.58
N ALA A 504 9.58 -2.47 -23.52
CA ALA A 504 10.24 -3.07 -22.37
C ALA A 504 11.18 -4.24 -22.73
N LEU A 505 10.89 -4.98 -23.82
CA LEU A 505 11.74 -6.09 -24.28
C LEU A 505 13.13 -5.62 -24.78
N THR A 506 13.24 -4.35 -25.18
CA THR A 506 14.49 -3.79 -25.72
C THR A 506 15.46 -3.34 -24.62
N VAL A 507 14.94 -2.98 -23.45
CA VAL A 507 15.70 -2.33 -22.37
C VAL A 507 16.83 -3.21 -21.82
N PRO A 508 16.65 -4.52 -21.56
CA PRO A 508 17.73 -5.36 -21.03
C PRO A 508 19.01 -5.37 -21.88
N GLU A 509 18.89 -5.37 -23.21
CA GLU A 509 20.06 -5.33 -24.10
C GLU A 509 20.75 -3.96 -24.11
N LEU A 510 20.01 -2.86 -23.89
CA LEU A 510 20.58 -1.52 -23.70
C LEU A 510 21.25 -1.37 -22.33
N SER A 511 20.68 -1.96 -21.29
CA SER A 511 21.18 -1.90 -19.91
C SER A 511 22.48 -2.70 -19.69
N LYS A 512 22.63 -3.83 -20.38
CA LYS A 512 23.78 -4.74 -20.22
C LYS A 512 25.15 -4.07 -20.36
N PRO A 513 25.48 -3.36 -21.47
CA PRO A 513 26.81 -2.73 -21.61
C PRO A 513 27.05 -1.63 -20.57
N LEU A 514 25.99 -1.03 -20.02
CA LEU A 514 26.08 0.00 -18.98
C LEU A 514 26.31 -0.57 -17.57
N GLY A 515 26.29 -1.91 -17.42
CA GLY A 515 26.43 -2.57 -16.12
C GLY A 515 25.20 -2.45 -15.22
N LEU A 516 24.02 -2.20 -15.82
CA LEU A 516 22.77 -2.05 -15.08
C LEU A 516 22.03 -3.38 -14.95
N THR A 517 21.72 -3.78 -13.73
CA THR A 517 20.85 -4.92 -13.44
C THR A 517 19.39 -4.48 -13.57
N VAL A 518 18.64 -5.13 -14.46
CA VAL A 518 17.23 -4.80 -14.75
C VAL A 518 16.39 -6.07 -14.89
N PRO A 519 15.07 -6.01 -14.64
CA PRO A 519 14.16 -7.11 -14.97
C PRO A 519 14.23 -7.45 -16.46
N LYS A 520 14.08 -8.73 -16.78
CA LYS A 520 14.12 -9.26 -18.15
C LYS A 520 12.72 -9.79 -18.50
N PRO A 521 11.84 -8.97 -19.09
CA PRO A 521 10.50 -9.41 -19.42
C PRO A 521 10.50 -10.49 -20.52
N GLU A 522 9.73 -11.54 -20.28
CA GLU A 522 9.37 -12.59 -21.23
C GLU A 522 7.90 -12.39 -21.66
N LEU A 523 7.62 -12.45 -22.96
CA LEU A 523 6.28 -12.19 -23.52
C LEU A 523 5.45 -13.48 -23.53
N PHE A 524 4.24 -13.43 -22.96
CA PHE A 524 3.32 -14.56 -22.94
C PHE A 524 1.87 -14.15 -23.17
N PHE A 525 1.10 -15.07 -23.75
CA PHE A 525 -0.37 -15.03 -23.73
C PHE A 525 -0.91 -15.89 -22.58
N VAL A 526 -1.78 -15.34 -21.74
CA VAL A 526 -2.45 -16.08 -20.66
C VAL A 526 -3.81 -16.58 -21.15
N PRO A 527 -4.04 -17.91 -21.26
CA PRO A 527 -5.32 -18.47 -21.69
C PRO A 527 -6.36 -18.39 -20.57
N ASP A 528 -7.61 -18.77 -20.87
CA ASP A 528 -8.64 -18.98 -19.84
C ASP A 528 -8.34 -20.25 -19.03
N ASP A 529 -7.46 -20.12 -18.03
CA ASP A 529 -7.03 -21.21 -17.18
C ASP A 529 -7.61 -21.09 -15.76
N LYS A 530 -8.40 -22.10 -15.36
CA LYS A 530 -8.96 -22.25 -14.01
C LYS A 530 -7.90 -22.26 -12.90
N ALA A 531 -6.64 -22.58 -13.20
CA ALA A 531 -5.54 -22.53 -12.24
C ALA A 531 -5.33 -21.13 -11.64
N PHE A 532 -5.78 -20.08 -12.34
CA PHE A 532 -5.75 -18.71 -11.83
C PHE A 532 -6.85 -18.39 -10.80
N GLY A 533 -7.83 -19.28 -10.57
CA GLY A 533 -8.90 -19.05 -9.59
C GLY A 533 -9.64 -17.73 -9.81
N SER A 534 -9.80 -16.92 -8.75
CA SER A 534 -10.45 -15.59 -8.78
C SER A 534 -9.75 -14.60 -9.72
N TYR A 535 -8.45 -14.77 -9.97
CA TYR A 535 -7.65 -13.91 -10.84
C TYR A 535 -7.91 -14.14 -12.33
N SER A 536 -8.58 -15.23 -12.71
CA SER A 536 -8.91 -15.52 -14.11
C SER A 536 -9.68 -14.36 -14.76
N SER A 537 -10.59 -13.71 -14.01
CA SER A 537 -11.38 -12.57 -14.50
C SER A 537 -10.53 -11.42 -15.10
N VAL A 538 -9.32 -11.22 -14.59
CA VAL A 538 -8.38 -10.17 -14.99
C VAL A 538 -7.39 -10.65 -16.06
N PHE A 539 -6.84 -11.86 -15.92
CA PHE A 539 -5.72 -12.32 -16.74
C PHE A 539 -6.11 -13.21 -17.93
N ARG A 540 -7.32 -13.79 -17.96
CA ARG A 540 -7.70 -14.67 -19.05
C ARG A 540 -7.73 -13.93 -20.39
N ASN A 541 -7.19 -14.57 -21.41
CA ASN A 541 -7.10 -14.05 -22.77
C ASN A 541 -6.41 -12.68 -22.85
N THR A 542 -5.37 -12.48 -22.04
CA THR A 542 -4.55 -11.26 -22.03
C THR A 542 -3.10 -11.57 -22.30
N ILE A 543 -2.39 -10.59 -22.86
CA ILE A 543 -0.93 -10.67 -23.03
C ILE A 543 -0.25 -10.05 -21.82
N CYS A 544 0.74 -10.77 -21.30
CA CYS A 544 1.47 -10.39 -20.11
C CYS A 544 2.99 -10.44 -20.35
N PHE A 545 3.72 -9.64 -19.58
CA PHE A 545 5.13 -9.88 -19.32
C PHE A 545 5.29 -10.71 -18.06
N LEU A 546 6.13 -11.74 -18.14
CA LEU A 546 6.68 -12.44 -16.99
C LEU A 546 8.10 -11.94 -16.74
N GLU A 547 8.39 -11.43 -15.55
CA GLU A 547 9.72 -10.94 -15.20
C GLU A 547 10.10 -11.33 -13.78
N GLU A 548 11.39 -11.53 -13.53
CA GLU A 548 11.91 -11.71 -12.17
C GLU A 548 11.62 -10.45 -11.35
N LYS A 549 11.05 -10.63 -10.15
CA LYS A 549 10.59 -9.50 -9.32
C LYS A 549 11.76 -8.68 -8.77
N GLU A 550 12.84 -9.37 -8.40
CA GLU A 550 14.00 -8.80 -7.72
C GLU A 550 15.30 -9.37 -8.32
N PRO A 551 15.66 -8.96 -9.55
CA PRO A 551 16.83 -9.51 -10.22
C PRO A 551 18.11 -9.09 -9.52
N THR A 552 18.87 -10.07 -9.04
CA THR A 552 20.18 -9.85 -8.41
C THR A 552 21.21 -10.84 -8.96
N PRO A 553 22.46 -10.41 -9.23
CA PRO A 553 23.49 -11.31 -9.75
C PRO A 553 23.92 -12.40 -8.75
N HIS A 554 23.85 -12.11 -7.45
CA HIS A 554 24.39 -12.96 -6.37
C HIS A 554 23.40 -13.15 -5.20
N ASN A 555 22.09 -13.07 -5.45
CA ASN A 555 21.04 -13.17 -4.43
C ASN A 555 21.20 -12.15 -3.29
N GLU A 556 21.71 -10.96 -3.60
CA GLU A 556 21.84 -9.88 -2.64
C GLU A 556 20.48 -9.43 -2.10
N LYS A 557 20.48 -8.87 -0.89
CA LYS A 557 19.26 -8.30 -0.31
C LYS A 557 18.79 -7.10 -1.13
N VAL A 558 17.57 -7.20 -1.65
CA VAL A 558 16.89 -6.12 -2.35
C VAL A 558 16.03 -5.30 -1.39
N ARG A 559 15.99 -3.99 -1.62
CA ARG A 559 15.24 -2.99 -0.84
C ARG A 559 14.47 -2.07 -1.77
N ASN A 560 13.38 -1.50 -1.28
CA ASN A 560 12.73 -0.36 -1.92
C ASN A 560 13.48 0.95 -1.62
N THR A 561 13.09 2.02 -2.30
CA THR A 561 13.74 3.32 -2.19
C THR A 561 13.56 3.97 -0.82
N ASN A 562 12.41 3.78 -0.16
CA ASN A 562 12.16 4.35 1.17
C ASN A 562 13.04 3.71 2.23
N GLU A 563 13.16 2.38 2.22
CA GLU A 563 14.10 1.65 3.08
C GLU A 563 15.54 2.09 2.87
N VAL A 564 15.98 2.29 1.62
CA VAL A 564 17.32 2.81 1.36
C VAL A 564 17.47 4.22 1.90
N PHE A 565 16.48 5.09 1.70
CA PHE A 565 16.49 6.45 2.23
C PHE A 565 16.58 6.45 3.75
N ASP A 566 15.74 5.68 4.45
CA ASP A 566 15.78 5.51 5.91
C ASP A 566 17.15 5.01 6.36
N LYS A 567 17.73 4.02 5.67
CA LYS A 567 19.05 3.49 6.00
C LYS A 567 20.19 4.49 5.77
N LEU A 568 20.07 5.39 4.79
CA LEU A 568 21.02 6.50 4.58
C LEU A 568 20.88 7.55 5.69
N LEU A 569 19.66 7.78 6.19
CA LEU A 569 19.42 8.66 7.34
C LEU A 569 19.87 8.02 8.66
N GLU A 570 19.82 6.70 8.80
CA GLU A 570 20.22 6.03 10.05
C GLU A 570 21.73 5.88 10.20
N GLN A 571 22.46 5.66 9.10
CA GLN A 571 23.88 5.28 9.11
C GLN A 571 24.68 6.17 8.17
N TYR A 572 25.65 6.91 8.71
CA TYR A 572 26.49 7.78 7.89
C TYR A 572 27.37 6.99 6.93
N ASP A 573 27.66 5.71 7.17
CA ASP A 573 28.57 4.90 6.36
C ASP A 573 27.91 4.18 5.17
N HIS A 574 26.61 4.38 5.00
CA HIS A 574 25.83 3.88 3.87
C HIS A 574 25.88 4.84 2.68
N ARG A 575 25.94 4.29 1.46
CA ARG A 575 26.07 5.06 0.21
C ARG A 575 25.23 4.47 -0.90
N VAL A 576 24.87 5.33 -1.85
CA VAL A 576 24.28 4.95 -3.14
C VAL A 576 25.33 5.03 -4.23
N ASP A 577 25.34 4.06 -5.14
CA ASP A 577 26.12 4.13 -6.38
C ASP A 577 25.50 5.15 -7.34
N GLN A 578 25.87 6.43 -7.15
CA GLN A 578 25.35 7.52 -7.96
C GLN A 578 25.78 7.40 -9.44
N SER A 579 26.90 6.75 -9.74
CA SER A 579 27.33 6.52 -11.13
C SER A 579 26.38 5.57 -11.84
N ALA A 580 26.00 4.47 -11.20
CA ALA A 580 24.98 3.55 -11.72
C ALA A 580 23.61 4.24 -11.86
N VAL A 581 23.22 5.07 -10.89
CA VAL A 581 21.97 5.87 -11.00
C VAL A 581 22.04 6.78 -12.22
N LEU A 582 23.15 7.48 -12.43
CA LEU A 582 23.30 8.39 -13.57
C LEU A 582 23.21 7.64 -14.91
N LYS A 583 23.87 6.48 -15.03
CA LYS A 583 23.77 5.64 -16.24
C LYS A 583 22.33 5.20 -16.51
N ALA A 584 21.58 4.82 -15.47
CA ALA A 584 20.17 4.47 -15.60
C ALA A 584 19.33 5.67 -16.05
N ARG A 585 19.50 6.85 -15.44
CA ARG A 585 18.77 8.07 -15.80
C ARG A 585 19.09 8.54 -17.22
N LEU A 586 20.33 8.44 -17.67
CA LEU A 586 20.72 8.74 -19.05
C LEU A 586 20.07 7.77 -20.05
N LEU A 587 19.93 6.49 -19.70
CA LEU A 587 19.17 5.53 -20.49
C LEU A 587 17.68 5.90 -20.54
N ASP A 588 17.08 6.32 -19.43
CA ASP A 588 15.68 6.77 -19.37
C ASP A 588 15.44 7.98 -20.30
N ILE A 589 16.35 8.96 -20.26
CA ILE A 589 16.34 10.11 -21.19
C ILE A 589 16.48 9.63 -22.64
N LEU A 590 17.38 8.68 -22.90
CA LEU A 590 17.59 8.15 -24.25
C LEU A 590 16.34 7.47 -24.81
N ILE A 591 15.60 6.72 -24.01
CA ILE A 591 14.38 6.02 -24.44
C ILE A 591 13.09 6.84 -24.27
N ALA A 592 13.20 8.09 -23.80
CA ALA A 592 12.07 8.99 -23.53
C ALA A 592 11.07 8.45 -22.49
N ASP A 593 11.55 7.74 -21.48
CA ASP A 593 10.74 7.25 -20.36
C ASP A 593 10.53 8.40 -19.35
N PHE A 594 9.31 8.96 -19.35
CA PHE A 594 8.98 10.20 -18.65
C PHE A 594 8.43 10.00 -17.22
N ASP A 595 8.10 8.77 -16.83
CA ASP A 595 7.34 8.49 -15.61
C ASP A 595 8.22 7.94 -14.46
N ARG A 596 9.45 8.43 -14.31
CA ARG A 596 10.41 7.85 -13.37
C ARG A 596 10.21 8.39 -11.95
N HIS A 597 9.54 7.63 -11.07
CA HIS A 597 9.30 7.98 -9.65
C HIS A 597 9.91 6.94 -8.68
N PHE A 598 9.87 7.22 -7.37
CA PHE A 598 10.54 6.43 -6.31
C PHE A 598 10.18 4.93 -6.30
N GLY A 599 8.96 4.54 -6.66
CA GLY A 599 8.52 3.13 -6.71
C GLY A 599 8.97 2.33 -7.93
N GLN A 600 9.58 2.98 -8.92
CA GLN A 600 10.15 2.30 -10.11
C GLN A 600 11.62 1.91 -9.95
N TRP A 601 12.12 1.94 -8.71
CA TRP A 601 13.47 1.55 -8.36
C TRP A 601 13.41 0.52 -7.23
N LYS A 602 14.21 -0.52 -7.38
CA LYS A 602 14.66 -1.37 -6.29
C LYS A 602 16.17 -1.19 -6.14
N TRP A 603 16.71 -1.65 -5.03
CA TRP A 603 18.11 -1.44 -4.67
C TRP A 603 18.69 -2.72 -4.10
N ALA A 604 19.70 -3.26 -4.75
CA ALA A 604 20.45 -4.35 -4.16
C ALA A 604 21.56 -3.81 -3.28
N THR A 605 21.88 -4.57 -2.23
CA THR A 605 22.81 -4.16 -1.18
C THR A 605 24.14 -4.90 -1.32
N GLY A 606 25.22 -4.15 -1.50
CA GLY A 606 26.60 -4.63 -1.40
C GLY A 606 27.24 -4.22 -0.06
N ASP A 607 28.16 -5.05 0.44
CA ASP A 607 28.96 -4.73 1.63
C ASP A 607 30.27 -4.03 1.22
N THR A 608 30.64 -2.96 1.94
CA THR A 608 31.91 -2.23 1.70
C THR A 608 32.98 -2.54 2.73
N GLY A 609 32.69 -3.39 3.72
CA GLY A 609 33.53 -3.67 4.90
C GLY A 609 33.46 -2.60 5.99
N LYS A 610 32.87 -1.43 5.69
CA LYS A 610 32.59 -0.37 6.66
C LYS A 610 31.09 -0.14 6.80
N GLY A 611 30.41 0.07 5.67
CA GLY A 611 28.96 0.24 5.61
C GLY A 611 28.36 -0.52 4.42
N LYS A 612 27.32 0.04 3.81
CA LYS A 612 26.60 -0.58 2.69
C LYS A 612 26.64 0.31 1.44
N LEU A 613 26.75 -0.33 0.28
CA LEU A 613 26.59 0.32 -1.02
C LEU A 613 25.30 -0.18 -1.67
N TYR A 614 24.40 0.74 -2.00
CA TYR A 614 23.14 0.46 -2.68
C TYR A 614 23.27 0.78 -4.16
N TYR A 615 23.07 -0.22 -5.02
CA TYR A 615 23.07 -0.02 -6.47
C TYR A 615 21.65 -0.18 -7.04
N PRO A 616 21.27 0.64 -8.04
CA PRO A 616 19.90 0.70 -8.53
C PRO A 616 19.55 -0.48 -9.43
N ILE A 617 18.33 -0.96 -9.27
CA ILE A 617 17.63 -1.89 -10.15
C ILE A 617 16.40 -1.15 -10.69
N PRO A 618 16.52 -0.42 -11.81
CA PRO A 618 15.38 0.26 -12.41
C PRO A 618 14.43 -0.77 -13.01
N ARG A 619 13.14 -0.62 -12.72
CA ARG A 619 12.05 -1.48 -13.19
C ARG A 619 10.96 -0.65 -13.85
N ASP A 620 9.90 -1.33 -14.31
CA ASP A 620 8.69 -0.73 -14.85
C ASP A 620 8.96 0.20 -16.05
N ARG A 621 8.95 -0.38 -17.26
CA ARG A 621 9.33 0.30 -18.52
C ARG A 621 8.11 0.60 -19.40
N ASP A 622 6.97 0.83 -18.75
CA ASP A 622 5.67 0.95 -19.40
C ASP A 622 5.50 2.25 -20.21
N GLU A 623 6.35 3.26 -20.01
CA GLU A 623 6.37 4.53 -20.78
C GLU A 623 7.61 4.70 -21.66
N ALA A 624 8.44 3.65 -21.79
CA ALA A 624 9.56 3.66 -22.71
C ALA A 624 9.07 3.86 -24.15
N MET A 625 9.74 4.75 -24.89
CA MET A 625 9.46 5.09 -26.29
C MET A 625 8.08 5.71 -26.53
N PHE A 626 7.44 6.31 -25.52
CA PHE A 626 6.15 7.01 -25.67
C PHE A 626 6.15 8.01 -26.84
N TYR A 627 5.16 7.94 -27.72
CA TYR A 627 5.07 8.77 -28.93
C TYR A 627 3.62 9.00 -29.35
N SER A 628 3.29 10.25 -29.72
CA SER A 628 2.02 10.56 -30.36
C SER A 628 2.16 11.58 -31.49
N ASP A 629 1.51 11.35 -32.61
CA ASP A 629 1.40 12.29 -33.73
C ASP A 629 0.05 13.03 -33.78
N GLY A 630 -0.82 12.83 -32.79
CA GLY A 630 -2.13 13.47 -32.71
C GLY A 630 -2.08 14.96 -32.41
N LEU A 631 -2.98 15.73 -33.03
CA LEU A 631 -3.10 17.17 -32.80
C LEU A 631 -3.37 17.49 -31.32
N LEU A 632 -4.24 16.75 -30.65
CA LEU A 632 -4.58 16.97 -29.23
C LEU A 632 -3.35 16.82 -28.33
N MET A 633 -2.60 15.72 -28.50
CA MET A 633 -1.38 15.48 -27.71
C MET A 633 -0.30 16.51 -28.01
N LYS A 634 -0.19 16.95 -29.27
CA LYS A 634 0.71 18.05 -29.65
C LYS A 634 0.33 19.35 -28.93
N MET A 635 -0.95 19.71 -28.86
CA MET A 635 -1.42 20.90 -28.14
C MET A 635 -1.14 20.80 -26.63
N ILE A 636 -1.53 19.69 -26.00
CA ILE A 636 -1.32 19.44 -24.57
C ILE A 636 0.17 19.51 -24.23
N SER A 637 1.03 18.86 -25.02
CA SER A 637 2.49 18.85 -24.80
C SER A 637 3.20 20.16 -25.14
N MET A 638 2.53 21.12 -25.79
CA MET A 638 3.06 22.47 -25.98
C MET A 638 2.68 23.42 -24.85
N GLN A 639 1.47 23.29 -24.31
CA GLN A 639 0.88 24.31 -23.41
C GLN A 639 0.83 23.87 -21.94
N LEU A 640 0.66 22.58 -21.66
CA LEU A 640 0.31 22.09 -20.32
C LEU A 640 1.31 21.05 -19.79
N LEU A 641 1.64 20.04 -20.60
CA LEU A 641 2.42 18.88 -20.16
C LEU A 641 3.62 18.61 -21.09
N PRO A 642 4.69 19.42 -21.05
CA PRO A 642 5.82 19.29 -21.98
C PRO A 642 6.58 17.96 -21.89
N ASN A 643 6.41 17.20 -20.81
CA ASN A 643 6.91 15.83 -20.66
C ASN A 643 6.33 14.87 -21.72
N LEU A 644 5.13 15.14 -22.25
CA LEU A 644 4.44 14.32 -23.26
C LEU A 644 4.89 14.59 -24.72
N LYS A 645 5.98 15.35 -24.94
CA LYS A 645 6.52 15.56 -26.30
C LYS A 645 7.05 14.28 -26.95
N GLY A 646 7.46 13.32 -26.12
CA GLY A 646 7.71 11.92 -26.48
C GLY A 646 9.00 11.63 -27.27
N PHE A 647 9.05 10.42 -27.81
CA PHE A 647 10.18 9.77 -28.45
C PHE A 647 10.37 10.22 -29.90
N ARG A 648 11.14 11.31 -30.06
CA ARG A 648 11.51 11.91 -31.35
C ARG A 648 13.00 11.72 -31.62
N TYR A 649 13.44 12.03 -32.85
CA TYR A 649 14.86 12.13 -33.20
C TYR A 649 15.63 13.12 -32.30
N THR A 650 14.96 14.18 -31.85
CA THR A 650 15.48 15.14 -30.87
C THR A 650 15.06 14.78 -29.44
N ILE A 651 15.71 15.36 -28.43
CA ILE A 651 15.31 15.29 -27.01
C ILE A 651 14.70 16.64 -26.59
N PRO A 652 13.42 16.92 -26.90
CA PRO A 652 12.82 18.20 -26.56
C PRO A 652 12.54 18.29 -25.05
N ALA A 653 12.70 19.49 -24.49
CA ALA A 653 12.30 19.80 -23.12
C ALA A 653 12.79 18.80 -22.04
N VAL A 654 14.08 18.45 -22.05
CA VAL A 654 14.65 17.42 -21.16
C VAL A 654 14.36 17.64 -19.66
N ASN A 655 14.29 18.89 -19.19
CA ASN A 655 13.92 19.19 -17.80
C ASN A 655 12.51 18.70 -17.48
N TRP A 656 11.56 18.90 -18.41
CA TRP A 656 10.20 18.43 -18.28
C TRP A 656 10.10 16.91 -18.46
N LEU A 657 10.90 16.32 -19.35
CA LEU A 657 11.00 14.86 -19.45
C LEU A 657 11.41 14.22 -18.11
N GLY A 658 12.29 14.87 -17.35
CA GLY A 658 12.70 14.44 -16.02
C GLY A 658 11.89 15.01 -14.86
N GLU A 659 10.76 15.70 -15.11
CA GLU A 659 10.01 16.40 -14.05
C GLU A 659 9.53 15.45 -12.94
N THR A 660 9.03 14.26 -13.32
CA THR A 660 8.62 13.21 -12.37
C THR A 660 9.81 12.68 -11.55
N ALA A 661 11.00 12.66 -12.13
CA ALA A 661 12.20 12.12 -11.53
C ALA A 661 13.01 13.12 -10.71
N LYS A 662 12.73 14.42 -10.85
CA LYS A 662 13.58 15.49 -10.32
C LYS A 662 13.83 15.35 -8.81
N ASP A 663 12.84 14.88 -8.05
CA ASP A 663 12.95 14.77 -6.59
C ASP A 663 13.74 13.53 -6.19
N PHE A 664 13.60 12.42 -6.94
CA PHE A 664 14.48 11.26 -6.84
C PHE A 664 15.94 11.63 -7.18
N ASP A 665 16.14 12.31 -8.31
CA ASP A 665 17.46 12.71 -8.80
C ASP A 665 18.14 13.72 -7.83
N ARG A 666 17.36 14.61 -7.18
CA ARG A 666 17.86 15.53 -6.15
C ARG A 666 18.22 14.87 -4.82
N VAL A 667 17.88 13.59 -4.63
CA VAL A 667 18.34 12.80 -3.49
C VAL A 667 19.56 11.97 -3.89
N PHE A 668 19.50 11.30 -5.04
CA PHE A 668 20.47 10.26 -5.40
C PHE A 668 21.57 10.68 -6.39
N LEU A 669 21.53 11.90 -6.96
CA LEU A 669 22.53 12.42 -7.91
C LEU A 669 23.16 13.75 -7.44
N THR A 670 23.32 13.92 -6.14
CA THR A 670 23.83 15.16 -5.55
C THR A 670 25.35 15.23 -5.52
N GLY A 671 26.05 14.10 -5.48
CA GLY A 671 27.49 14.01 -5.28
C GLY A 671 28.32 14.26 -6.54
N LEU A 672 27.79 13.89 -7.70
CA LEU A 672 28.51 13.97 -8.97
C LEU A 672 28.64 15.41 -9.49
N ASP A 673 29.85 15.83 -9.85
CA ASP A 673 30.12 17.12 -10.45
C ASP A 673 29.90 17.14 -11.98
N ALA A 674 30.13 18.31 -12.62
CA ALA A 674 29.91 18.46 -14.05
C ALA A 674 30.86 17.58 -14.88
N LYS A 675 32.12 17.40 -14.46
CA LYS A 675 33.12 16.60 -15.17
C LYS A 675 32.74 15.11 -15.09
N GLU A 676 32.28 14.65 -13.94
CA GLU A 676 31.79 13.28 -13.75
C GLU A 676 30.52 13.00 -14.58
N TRP A 677 29.62 13.98 -14.69
CA TRP A 677 28.47 13.89 -15.60
C TRP A 677 28.89 13.80 -17.06
N GLU A 678 29.76 14.70 -17.53
CA GLU A 678 30.27 14.69 -18.91
C GLU A 678 30.97 13.37 -19.24
N SER A 679 31.81 12.87 -18.32
CA SER A 679 32.50 11.58 -18.47
C SER A 679 31.51 10.41 -18.58
N THR A 680 30.51 10.37 -17.69
CA THR A 680 29.49 9.31 -17.69
C THR A 680 28.62 9.37 -18.94
N ILE A 681 28.28 10.57 -19.44
CA ILE A 681 27.53 10.72 -20.70
C ILE A 681 28.35 10.18 -21.88
N LYS A 682 29.63 10.52 -21.96
CA LYS A 682 30.53 10.00 -23.01
C LYS A 682 30.65 8.48 -22.93
N GLU A 683 30.77 7.92 -21.72
CA GLU A 683 30.78 6.47 -21.51
C GLU A 683 29.49 5.82 -22.06
N VAL A 684 28.31 6.36 -21.72
CA VAL A 684 27.02 5.86 -22.21
C VAL A 684 26.94 5.95 -23.75
N GLN A 685 27.36 7.06 -24.34
CA GLN A 685 27.37 7.24 -25.80
C GLN A 685 28.29 6.23 -26.51
N GLN A 686 29.46 5.96 -25.95
CA GLN A 686 30.42 5.01 -26.53
C GLN A 686 29.96 3.56 -26.39
N LYS A 687 29.39 3.19 -25.23
CA LYS A 687 28.94 1.83 -24.95
C LYS A 687 27.67 1.43 -25.70
N LEU A 688 26.76 2.37 -25.93
CA LEU A 688 25.54 2.14 -26.70
C LEU A 688 25.80 2.29 -28.20
N THR A 689 26.70 1.46 -28.75
CA THR A 689 27.03 1.47 -30.19
C THR A 689 25.82 1.20 -31.09
N ASP A 690 25.92 1.49 -32.38
CA ASP A 690 24.85 1.20 -33.35
C ASP A 690 24.49 -0.28 -33.38
N SER A 691 25.48 -1.16 -33.21
CA SER A 691 25.27 -2.61 -33.11
C SER A 691 24.48 -2.98 -31.86
N VAL A 692 24.79 -2.39 -30.70
CA VAL A 692 24.04 -2.59 -29.45
C VAL A 692 22.60 -2.12 -29.61
N ILE A 693 22.39 -0.91 -30.15
CA ILE A 693 21.05 -0.37 -30.39
C ILE A 693 20.25 -1.27 -31.34
N ASN A 694 20.86 -1.70 -32.45
CA ASN A 694 20.22 -2.61 -33.39
C ASN A 694 19.85 -3.95 -32.74
N LYS A 695 20.75 -4.51 -31.94
CA LYS A 695 20.51 -5.76 -31.22
C LYS A 695 19.38 -5.63 -30.20
N ALA A 696 19.29 -4.49 -29.52
CA ALA A 696 18.22 -4.21 -28.58
C ALA A 696 16.85 -4.07 -29.27
N ILE A 697 16.76 -3.32 -30.36
CA ILE A 697 15.50 -3.18 -31.10
C ILE A 697 15.07 -4.50 -31.75
N LYS A 698 16.00 -5.37 -32.14
CA LYS A 698 15.69 -6.74 -32.59
C LYS A 698 15.12 -7.67 -31.51
N LYS A 699 14.97 -7.21 -30.26
CA LYS A 699 14.19 -7.92 -29.23
C LYS A 699 12.70 -7.68 -29.31
N LEU A 700 12.25 -6.72 -30.12
CA LEU A 700 10.85 -6.64 -30.51
C LEU A 700 10.45 -7.92 -31.25
N PRO A 701 9.18 -8.34 -31.17
CA PRO A 701 8.70 -9.43 -32.01
C PRO A 701 8.97 -9.14 -33.49
N PRO A 702 9.36 -10.14 -34.31
CA PRO A 702 9.72 -9.93 -35.71
C PRO A 702 8.67 -9.17 -36.53
N GLU A 703 7.40 -9.44 -36.25
CA GLU A 703 6.23 -8.80 -36.88
C GLU A 703 6.17 -7.31 -36.56
N ILE A 704 6.52 -6.93 -35.32
CA ILE A 704 6.56 -5.54 -34.85
C ILE A 704 7.82 -4.84 -35.36
N TYR A 705 8.98 -5.53 -35.31
CA TYR A 705 10.24 -4.99 -35.84
C TYR A 705 10.12 -4.57 -37.31
N ALA A 706 9.36 -5.32 -38.11
CA ALA A 706 9.13 -4.99 -39.52
C ALA A 706 8.34 -3.68 -39.73
N ILE A 707 7.54 -3.26 -38.74
CA ILE A 707 6.69 -2.06 -38.82
C ILE A 707 7.51 -0.80 -38.54
N ASP A 708 8.15 -0.72 -37.37
CA ASP A 708 8.79 0.51 -36.91
C ASP A 708 10.24 0.35 -36.42
N GLY A 709 10.77 -0.88 -36.36
CA GLY A 709 12.12 -1.19 -35.87
C GLY A 709 13.22 -0.31 -36.47
N PRO A 710 13.32 -0.16 -37.82
CA PRO A 710 14.29 0.74 -38.44
C PRO A 710 14.14 2.21 -38.02
N VAL A 711 12.92 2.69 -37.76
CA VAL A 711 12.66 4.06 -37.31
C VAL A 711 13.06 4.22 -35.85
N LEU A 712 12.72 3.27 -34.98
CA LEU A 712 13.13 3.26 -33.57
C LEU A 712 14.66 3.27 -33.43
N THR A 713 15.36 2.43 -34.19
CA THR A 713 16.83 2.41 -34.25
C THR A 713 17.38 3.80 -34.61
N LYS A 714 16.90 4.41 -35.70
CA LYS A 714 17.41 5.73 -36.14
C LYS A 714 17.14 6.82 -35.10
N LYS A 715 15.97 6.79 -34.43
CA LYS A 715 15.66 7.70 -33.32
C LYS A 715 16.64 7.51 -32.15
N LEU A 716 16.91 6.28 -31.71
CA LEU A 716 17.86 6.01 -30.62
C LEU A 716 19.28 6.48 -30.98
N ILE A 717 19.77 6.21 -32.20
CA ILE A 717 21.08 6.69 -32.65
C ILE A 717 21.16 8.22 -32.63
N SER A 718 20.12 8.90 -33.16
CA SER A 718 20.04 10.37 -33.13
C SER A 718 20.02 10.92 -31.71
N ARG A 719 19.20 10.34 -30.82
CA ARG A 719 19.10 10.77 -29.42
C ARG A 719 20.40 10.52 -28.65
N ARG A 720 21.09 9.40 -28.90
CA ARG A 720 22.43 9.12 -28.33
C ARG A 720 23.41 10.21 -28.73
N ALA A 721 23.41 10.66 -29.99
CA ALA A 721 24.28 11.76 -30.43
C ALA A 721 23.97 13.10 -29.73
N LEU A 722 22.71 13.32 -29.32
CA LEU A 722 22.27 14.53 -28.62
C LEU A 722 22.37 14.45 -27.08
N LEU A 723 22.83 13.31 -26.54
CA LEU A 723 22.76 13.02 -25.11
C LEU A 723 23.65 13.94 -24.27
N GLU A 724 24.80 14.38 -24.77
CA GLU A 724 25.68 15.35 -24.09
C GLU A 724 24.95 16.67 -23.81
N LYS A 725 24.33 17.25 -24.85
CA LYS A 725 23.56 18.49 -24.72
C LYS A 725 22.38 18.31 -23.76
N ALA A 726 21.62 17.23 -23.89
CA ALA A 726 20.44 16.98 -23.06
C ALA A 726 20.82 16.70 -21.59
N GLY A 727 21.79 15.81 -21.37
CA GLY A 727 22.28 15.44 -20.04
C GLY A 727 22.86 16.63 -19.29
N MET A 728 23.67 17.47 -19.93
CA MET A 728 24.22 18.66 -19.28
C MET A 728 23.19 19.78 -19.08
N THR A 729 22.13 19.83 -19.90
CA THR A 729 20.98 20.71 -19.62
C THR A 729 20.25 20.26 -18.36
N TYR A 730 20.01 18.95 -18.23
CA TYR A 730 19.35 18.37 -17.07
C TYR A 730 20.20 18.48 -15.79
N TYR A 731 21.52 18.25 -15.87
CA TYR A 731 22.46 18.48 -14.77
C TYR A 731 22.30 19.88 -14.16
N ARG A 732 22.28 20.92 -15.00
CA ARG A 732 22.14 22.32 -14.55
C ARG A 732 20.80 22.54 -13.86
N PHE A 733 19.73 21.92 -14.37
CA PHE A 733 18.38 22.01 -13.79
C PHE A 733 18.31 21.42 -12.37
N ILE A 734 18.88 20.22 -12.16
CA ILE A 734 18.87 19.62 -10.82
C ILE A 734 19.95 20.21 -9.89
N SER A 735 21.03 20.76 -10.43
CA SER A 735 22.15 21.35 -9.66
C SER A 735 21.95 22.82 -9.27
N GLU A 736 20.86 23.47 -9.69
CA GLU A 736 20.55 24.85 -9.30
C GLU A 736 20.35 24.98 -7.78
N LYS A 737 19.69 23.98 -7.18
CA LYS A 737 19.41 23.88 -5.74
C LYS A 737 19.77 22.48 -5.26
N VAL A 738 20.77 22.37 -4.40
CA VAL A 738 21.31 21.08 -3.96
C VAL A 738 21.09 20.91 -2.46
N ASN A 739 20.49 19.78 -2.09
CA ASN A 739 20.37 19.34 -0.71
C ASN A 739 21.52 18.36 -0.44
N ILE A 740 22.28 18.60 0.63
CA ILE A 740 23.32 17.73 1.15
C ILE A 740 22.83 17.28 2.52
N ILE A 741 22.49 16.01 2.63
CA ILE A 741 21.82 15.44 3.79
C ILE A 741 22.85 14.60 4.55
N GLY A 742 23.01 14.89 5.84
CA GLY A 742 23.74 14.07 6.80
C GLY A 742 22.95 12.82 7.18
N SER A 743 23.18 12.33 8.40
CA SER A 743 22.46 11.20 8.98
C SER A 743 21.91 11.60 10.36
N ASN A 744 21.28 10.67 11.06
CA ASN A 744 20.84 10.84 12.44
C ASN A 744 22.00 10.68 13.43
N GLN A 745 23.23 10.53 12.93
CA GLN A 745 24.48 10.47 13.67
C GLN A 745 25.20 11.82 13.55
N ARG A 746 26.44 11.92 14.04
CA ARG A 746 27.18 13.18 14.09
C ARG A 746 27.94 13.41 12.79
N GLU A 747 27.81 14.58 12.21
CA GLU A 747 28.57 14.97 11.02
C GLU A 747 29.38 16.25 11.19
N TYR A 748 30.46 16.34 10.41
CA TYR A 748 31.24 17.56 10.19
C TYR A 748 31.04 18.06 8.75
N PHE A 749 30.32 19.17 8.62
CA PHE A 749 30.12 19.87 7.36
C PHE A 749 31.18 20.97 7.21
N ARG A 750 32.11 20.79 6.27
CA ARG A 750 33.15 21.78 5.98
C ARG A 750 32.93 22.42 4.62
N VAL A 751 32.91 23.75 4.60
CA VAL A 751 32.81 24.56 3.39
C VAL A 751 34.09 25.35 3.20
N THR A 752 34.74 25.15 2.05
CA THR A 752 36.00 25.81 1.69
C THR A 752 35.91 26.45 0.31
N SER A 753 36.77 27.43 0.04
CA SER A 753 36.89 28.05 -1.28
C SER A 753 38.12 27.51 -1.99
N ASN A 754 37.97 27.15 -3.27
CA ASN A 754 39.06 26.74 -4.15
C ASN A 754 38.94 27.49 -5.50
N PRO A 755 40.01 27.55 -6.33
CA PRO A 755 39.96 28.31 -7.59
C PRO A 755 38.83 27.91 -8.55
N GLU A 756 38.37 26.65 -8.45
CA GLU A 756 37.28 26.12 -9.27
C GLU A 756 35.87 26.44 -8.72
N GLY A 757 35.72 26.86 -7.46
CA GLY A 757 34.41 27.18 -6.87
C GLY A 757 34.33 27.06 -5.36
N LEU A 758 33.15 26.65 -4.87
CA LEU A 758 32.90 26.40 -3.46
C LEU A 758 32.92 24.89 -3.21
N ASN A 759 33.89 24.39 -2.44
CA ASN A 759 33.97 22.97 -2.10
C ASN A 759 33.25 22.67 -0.78
N VAL A 760 32.36 21.68 -0.81
CA VAL A 760 31.67 21.17 0.37
C VAL A 760 32.11 19.74 0.62
N ARG A 761 32.57 19.47 1.84
CA ARG A 761 32.85 18.12 2.33
C ARG A 761 32.03 17.83 3.57
N VAL A 762 31.55 16.59 3.67
CA VAL A 762 30.83 16.10 4.86
C VAL A 762 31.54 14.86 5.36
N TYR A 763 31.81 14.76 6.65
CA TYR A 763 32.45 13.62 7.29
C TYR A 763 31.57 13.06 8.40
N GLY A 764 31.46 11.73 8.49
CA GLY A 764 30.82 11.07 9.64
C GLY A 764 31.77 11.07 10.85
N ARG A 765 31.23 11.29 12.06
CA ARG A 765 32.00 11.37 13.31
C ARG A 765 31.61 10.28 14.31
N GLU A 766 32.63 9.67 14.89
CA GLU A 766 32.59 8.71 15.99
C GLU A 766 33.37 9.28 17.19
N GLY A 767 32.70 9.42 18.34
CA GLY A 767 33.29 10.00 19.55
C GLY A 767 33.61 11.51 19.43
N ASN A 768 34.74 11.93 20.00
CA ASN A 768 35.28 13.30 19.92
C ASN A 768 36.40 13.46 18.86
N ASN A 769 36.76 12.38 18.17
CA ASN A 769 37.80 12.42 17.14
C ASN A 769 37.21 12.89 15.81
N ASP A 770 38.03 13.56 15.00
CA ASP A 770 37.73 13.88 13.61
C ASP A 770 37.83 12.59 12.77
N THR A 771 36.76 11.80 12.72
CA THR A 771 36.75 10.50 12.02
C THR A 771 36.76 10.69 10.50
N SER A 772 37.34 9.71 9.80
CA SER A 772 37.85 9.82 8.42
C SER A 772 36.87 9.42 7.31
N PHE A 773 35.59 9.15 7.63
CA PHE A 773 34.64 8.69 6.62
C PHE A 773 34.05 9.87 5.82
N LEU A 774 34.63 10.11 4.64
CA LEU A 774 34.16 11.14 3.72
C LEU A 774 32.81 10.73 3.12
N MET A 775 31.77 11.45 3.51
CA MET A 775 30.41 11.19 3.09
C MET A 775 30.06 11.79 1.75
N TYR A 776 30.55 13.00 1.54
CA TYR A 776 30.19 13.83 0.43
C TYR A 776 31.36 14.74 0.13
N ASN A 777 31.66 14.95 -1.15
CA ASN A 777 32.66 15.91 -1.61
C ASN A 777 32.26 16.41 -2.99
N ARG A 778 31.94 17.70 -3.10
CA ARG A 778 31.65 18.32 -4.39
C ARG A 778 32.09 19.77 -4.41
N THR A 779 32.65 20.19 -5.54
CA THR A 779 32.92 21.61 -5.84
C THR A 779 31.79 22.18 -6.68
N PHE A 780 31.24 23.32 -6.23
CA PHE A 780 30.10 23.98 -6.83
C PHE A 780 30.49 25.27 -7.57
N ASP A 781 30.04 25.39 -8.82
CA ASP A 781 30.13 26.62 -9.60
C ASP A 781 28.90 27.51 -9.34
N HIS A 782 29.14 28.73 -8.85
CA HIS A 782 28.11 29.75 -8.60
C HIS A 782 27.32 30.18 -9.85
N LYS A 783 27.83 29.91 -11.06
CA LYS A 783 27.10 30.14 -12.31
C LYS A 783 25.95 29.14 -12.46
N VAL A 784 26.13 27.91 -11.98
CA VAL A 784 25.11 26.85 -12.01
C VAL A 784 24.30 26.83 -10.71
N THR A 785 24.97 26.62 -9.58
CA THR A 785 24.32 26.43 -8.28
C THR A 785 24.04 27.76 -7.61
N LYS A 786 22.80 27.93 -7.13
CA LYS A 786 22.34 29.16 -6.45
C LYS A 786 22.11 28.93 -4.96
N VAL A 787 21.72 27.72 -4.57
CA VAL A 787 21.44 27.36 -3.18
C VAL A 787 22.04 25.99 -2.86
N ILE A 788 22.74 25.93 -1.73
CA ILE A 788 23.15 24.69 -1.07
C ILE A 788 22.45 24.64 0.28
N ARG A 789 21.82 23.50 0.59
CA ARG A 789 21.21 23.24 1.90
C ARG A 789 21.94 22.09 2.56
N LEU A 790 22.47 22.31 3.75
CA LEU A 790 23.16 21.33 4.57
C LEU A 790 22.21 20.90 5.69
N TYR A 791 21.86 19.62 5.76
CA TYR A 791 20.95 19.08 6.78
C TYR A 791 21.73 18.18 7.75
N GLY A 792 21.81 18.57 9.04
CA GLY A 792 22.45 17.79 10.11
C GLY A 792 21.53 16.77 10.79
N LEU A 793 20.21 16.99 10.78
CA LEU A 793 19.23 16.06 11.35
C LEU A 793 19.39 15.85 12.87
N ASN A 794 19.61 14.64 13.36
CA ASN A 794 19.48 14.33 14.80
C ASN A 794 20.81 14.33 15.55
N GLY A 795 21.95 14.37 14.85
CA GLY A 795 23.28 14.39 15.43
C GLY A 795 23.61 15.66 16.20
N ASN A 796 24.76 15.64 16.88
CA ASN A 796 25.42 16.87 17.34
C ASN A 796 26.40 17.29 16.23
N ASP A 797 25.92 18.09 15.29
CA ASP A 797 26.64 18.37 14.05
C ASP A 797 27.51 19.61 14.16
N PHE A 798 28.59 19.63 13.37
CA PHE A 798 29.48 20.77 13.30
C PHE A 798 29.50 21.33 11.88
N PHE A 799 29.01 22.56 11.70
CA PHE A 799 29.05 23.30 10.45
C PHE A 799 30.20 24.32 10.51
N ASP A 800 31.13 24.22 9.58
CA ASP A 800 32.34 25.06 9.55
C ASP A 800 32.55 25.67 8.17
N ILE A 801 32.48 26.99 8.12
CA ILE A 801 32.73 27.78 6.92
C ILE A 801 34.06 28.52 7.11
N ASP A 802 35.07 28.12 6.32
CA ASP A 802 36.42 28.66 6.43
C ASP A 802 36.46 30.19 6.20
N LYS A 803 37.39 30.87 6.88
CA LYS A 803 37.50 32.34 6.89
C LYS A 803 37.67 32.96 5.49
N ASN A 804 38.32 32.25 4.57
CA ASN A 804 38.58 32.72 3.19
C ASN A 804 37.40 32.48 2.23
N VAL A 805 36.29 31.88 2.70
CA VAL A 805 35.12 31.64 1.87
C VAL A 805 34.40 32.96 1.57
N SER A 806 34.28 33.27 0.28
CA SER A 806 33.42 34.33 -0.24
C SER A 806 32.64 33.77 -1.43
N SER A 807 31.31 33.69 -1.33
CA SER A 807 30.48 33.06 -2.37
C SER A 807 29.14 33.75 -2.57
N ARG A 808 28.69 33.78 -3.82
CA ARG A 808 27.34 34.21 -4.21
C ARG A 808 26.29 33.12 -3.99
N ILE A 809 26.73 31.88 -3.78
CA ILE A 809 25.84 30.75 -3.47
C ILE A 809 25.25 30.98 -2.08
N ARG A 810 23.93 30.85 -1.94
CA ARG A 810 23.27 30.87 -0.63
C ARG A 810 23.47 29.53 0.05
N ILE A 811 23.92 29.55 1.31
CA ILE A 811 24.13 28.36 2.12
C ILE A 811 23.12 28.36 3.26
N SER A 812 22.20 27.40 3.27
CA SER A 812 21.30 27.15 4.41
C SER A 812 21.88 26.02 5.24
N MET A 813 22.18 26.27 6.51
CA MET A 813 22.63 25.25 7.46
C MET A 813 21.47 24.93 8.37
N ILE A 814 21.00 23.68 8.32
CA ILE A 814 19.77 23.24 8.95
C ILE A 814 20.17 22.12 9.92
N GLY A 815 20.22 22.45 11.21
CA GLY A 815 20.43 21.46 12.27
C GLY A 815 19.22 20.56 12.49
N GLY A 816 19.09 19.95 13.66
CA GLY A 816 17.84 19.31 14.06
C GLY A 816 17.68 18.99 15.55
N LYS A 817 17.75 17.72 15.97
CA LYS A 817 17.46 17.32 17.37
C LYS A 817 18.66 17.41 18.30
N GLY A 818 19.89 17.33 17.80
CA GLY A 818 21.07 17.42 18.64
C GLY A 818 21.56 18.84 18.88
N ASN A 819 22.66 18.93 19.64
CA ASN A 819 23.31 20.19 19.99
C ASN A 819 24.30 20.57 18.89
N ASP A 820 23.77 21.21 17.85
CA ASP A 820 24.54 21.61 16.66
C ASP A 820 25.39 22.85 16.93
N THR A 821 26.56 22.90 16.28
CA THR A 821 27.50 24.02 16.37
C THR A 821 27.73 24.63 14.98
N PHE A 822 27.52 25.95 14.87
CA PHE A 822 27.67 26.71 13.62
C PHE A 822 28.85 27.69 13.71
N ASN A 823 29.96 27.35 13.07
CA ASN A 823 31.18 28.15 13.01
C ASN A 823 31.30 28.83 11.63
N ILE A 824 30.78 30.05 11.51
CA ILE A 824 30.72 30.79 10.26
C ILE A 824 31.79 31.89 10.24
N LYS A 825 32.98 31.58 9.72
CA LYS A 825 34.11 32.55 9.66
C LYS A 825 34.16 33.33 8.34
N GLY A 826 33.58 32.78 7.26
CA GLY A 826 33.59 33.37 5.91
C GLY A 826 32.41 34.30 5.60
N HIS A 827 32.48 35.02 4.48
CA HIS A 827 31.44 35.92 3.99
C HIS A 827 30.49 35.22 3.00
N VAL A 828 29.40 34.66 3.52
CA VAL A 828 28.37 33.97 2.72
C VAL A 828 26.97 34.46 3.04
N ARG A 829 26.08 34.47 2.05
CA ARG A 829 24.63 34.64 2.30
C ARG A 829 24.11 33.37 2.95
N ASN A 830 23.79 33.44 4.25
CA ASN A 830 23.35 32.30 5.01
C ASN A 830 21.96 32.49 5.64
N TYR A 831 21.33 31.37 5.96
CA TYR A 831 20.13 31.26 6.79
C TYR A 831 20.40 30.13 7.78
N LEU A 832 20.19 30.42 9.06
CA LEU A 832 20.29 29.49 10.19
C LEU A 832 18.90 29.10 10.65
#